data_AF-A0A3D9MJU3-F1
#
_entry.id   AF-A0A3D9MJU3-F1
#
_cell.length_a   1.000
_cell.length_b   1.000
_cell.length_c   1.000
_cell.angle_alpha   90.00
_cell.angle_beta   90.00
_cell.angle_gamma   90.00
#
_symmetry.space_group_name_H-M   'P 1'
#
loop_
_entity.id
_entity.type
_entity.pdbx_description
1 polymer ?
#
loop_
_entity_poly.entity_id
_entity_poly.type
_entity_poly.pdbx_seq_one_letter_code
_entity_poly.pdbx_strand_id
1 'polypeptide(L)'
;MNTKFSGHQQDAVSQDVSHDEPLSSGAEDARGLQARVAQLEKQLGDAINDGESIAKLNNRILKLEVEQATLLNSTSWRVTAPLRSVSRIAAAVRLAFSTIGRQAEVRGGLGSALGYYASVIGREGLPGVVARVRRLKSGRGFADGPPRDEVYHEWISQYDTVTPDKQREIEAEIALLARKPLISVVVPTYNSDERLLREMVASVQTQIYPHWELCIADDASTQPHVKAVLQELAAADSRIKVVFRETNGHISEASNSALALATGEYVALLDHDDLLPPHALYMVARYINLHPQGRMFYSDEDKLNTEGKRTTPYFKSDWNPQMFLTQNMFSHLGVLETRLVREAGGFRKGFEGSQDYDLALRCVELAGDDSVIHIPHVLYHWRIVPGSTAGSGSEKPYALIAAIRALEDHLKRANISATVEHPVESLGVLRVRYTLPSPQPKVSIIIPTRDGLVLLKQCLDSVFGYTLYQNFEIIIVDNGSVQPETMKYFDEISQRSNVRVLRDESPFNFSALNNHAARVATGEFLCLLNNDIEVISPDWLNEMVSLANLPRAGAVGACLWYPTDALQHGGVVLGLGGIAGHMHHMMKRGHFGYFGRAVATQNLSAVTAACLVVRKSVYDEVGGLEEDLAVAFNDVDFCMKLLKAGYRNIWTPYAEMYHHESATRGSDLDPAKYERFVSEIRRMEARWEGWFERDPAYNPNLSLSCEVRPFTLASPPRIGQFE
;
A
#
# COMPACT_ATOMS: atom_id res chain seq x y z
N MET A 1 2.06 -35.94 62.21
CA MET A 1 3.06 -36.74 62.95
C MET A 1 4.26 -35.84 63.24
N ASN A 2 4.47 -35.51 64.52
CA ASN A 2 5.69 -35.05 65.21
C ASN A 2 6.47 -33.83 64.66
N THR A 3 6.79 -32.76 65.41
CA THR A 3 6.87 -32.60 66.88
C THR A 3 7.03 -31.11 67.27
N LYS A 4 6.37 -30.75 68.38
CA LYS A 4 6.82 -29.88 69.51
C LYS A 4 6.88 -28.35 69.32
N PHE A 5 6.38 -27.50 70.24
CA PHE A 5 5.83 -27.75 71.59
C PHE A 5 4.98 -26.55 72.07
N SER A 6 3.88 -26.90 72.76
CA SER A 6 3.16 -26.22 73.88
C SER A 6 2.73 -24.75 73.71
N GLY A 7 1.49 -24.33 73.97
CA GLY A 7 0.36 -25.00 74.65
C GLY A 7 -0.16 -24.12 75.80
N HIS A 8 -1.42 -23.66 75.66
CA HIS A 8 -2.43 -23.39 76.71
C HIS A 8 -2.13 -22.26 77.73
N GLN A 9 -3.07 -21.48 78.27
CA GLN A 9 -4.54 -21.49 78.29
C GLN A 9 -5.06 -20.19 78.93
N GLN A 10 -6.34 -19.88 78.68
CA GLN A 10 -7.34 -19.20 79.54
C GLN A 10 -7.22 -17.66 79.69
N ASP A 11 -8.16 -16.91 79.09
CA ASP A 11 -9.53 -16.58 79.56
C ASP A 11 -9.51 -15.65 80.79
N ALA A 12 -10.22 -14.52 80.91
CA ALA A 12 -11.04 -13.69 80.04
C ALA A 12 -11.46 -12.45 80.88
N VAL A 13 -11.92 -11.40 80.18
CA VAL A 13 -12.93 -10.39 80.58
C VAL A 13 -12.49 -9.02 81.18
N SER A 14 -12.79 -7.98 80.37
CA SER A 14 -13.21 -6.58 80.70
C SER A 14 -12.20 -5.60 81.31
N GLN A 15 -12.18 -4.28 81.05
CA GLN A 15 -12.82 -3.38 80.07
C GLN A 15 -12.04 -2.04 80.14
N ASP A 16 -12.02 -1.32 79.02
CA ASP A 16 -11.82 0.13 78.81
C ASP A 16 -10.46 0.87 78.90
N VAL A 17 -10.07 1.33 77.70
CA VAL A 17 -9.66 2.70 77.26
C VAL A 17 -8.35 3.30 77.78
N SER A 18 -7.29 3.15 76.97
CA SER A 18 -6.66 4.20 76.13
C SER A 18 -5.19 3.85 75.80
N HIS A 19 -4.69 4.43 74.70
CA HIS A 19 -3.31 4.54 74.22
C HIS A 19 -2.80 3.59 73.12
N ASP A 20 -2.59 4.25 71.97
CA ASP A 20 -1.43 4.21 71.06
C ASP A 20 -1.05 2.91 70.35
N GLU A 21 -1.30 2.85 69.03
CA GLU A 21 -0.27 2.74 67.98
C GLU A 21 -0.88 2.87 66.55
N PRO A 22 -0.09 3.19 65.50
CA PRO A 22 -0.43 4.26 64.57
C PRO A 22 -1.03 3.87 63.22
N LEU A 23 -1.74 4.84 62.64
CA LEU A 23 -2.10 4.96 61.23
C LEU A 23 -0.83 4.95 60.34
N SER A 24 -0.50 3.82 59.70
CA SER A 24 0.58 3.77 58.69
C SER A 24 0.25 2.93 57.45
N SER A 25 -0.81 3.28 56.72
CA SER A 25 -0.99 2.77 55.35
C SER A 25 -1.53 3.76 54.33
N GLY A 26 -2.11 4.90 54.74
CA GLY A 26 -2.56 5.94 53.80
C GLY A 26 -1.50 7.00 53.43
N ALA A 27 -0.48 7.18 54.27
CA ALA A 27 0.51 8.25 54.11
C ALA A 27 1.65 7.91 53.14
N GLU A 28 1.82 6.64 52.76
CA GLU A 28 2.80 6.22 51.74
C GLU A 28 2.19 6.31 50.34
N ASP A 29 0.92 5.96 50.15
CA ASP A 29 0.22 6.12 48.86
C ASP A 29 -0.01 7.58 48.47
N ALA A 30 -0.36 8.45 49.44
CA ALA A 30 -0.52 9.89 49.19
C ALA A 30 0.82 10.55 48.80
N ARG A 31 1.93 10.10 49.39
CA ARG A 31 3.28 10.58 49.04
C ARG A 31 3.74 10.06 47.68
N GLY A 32 3.41 8.82 47.33
CA GLY A 32 3.66 8.25 46.00
C GLY A 32 2.91 8.97 44.89
N LEU A 33 1.63 9.32 45.12
CA LEU A 33 0.81 10.08 44.18
C LEU A 33 1.28 11.54 44.06
N GLN A 34 1.62 12.20 45.16
CA GLN A 34 2.18 13.56 45.11
C GLN A 34 3.52 13.61 44.35
N ALA A 35 4.38 12.59 44.53
CA ALA A 35 5.63 12.50 43.76
C ALA A 35 5.37 12.33 42.26
N ARG A 36 4.33 11.56 41.88
CA ARG A 36 3.97 11.31 40.49
C ARG A 36 3.30 12.51 39.81
N VAL A 37 2.47 13.25 40.54
CA VAL A 37 1.91 14.54 40.08
C VAL A 37 3.03 15.56 39.87
N ALA A 38 3.95 15.69 40.83
CA ALA A 38 5.11 16.59 40.68
C ALA A 38 6.01 16.21 39.49
N GLN A 39 6.14 14.90 39.19
CA GLN A 39 6.87 14.42 38.02
C GLN A 39 6.14 14.72 36.70
N LEU A 40 4.82 14.58 36.66
CA LEU A 40 4.01 14.89 35.48
C LEU A 40 3.91 16.40 35.23
N GLU A 41 3.82 17.22 36.29
CA GLU A 41 3.87 18.69 36.19
C GLU A 41 5.23 19.16 35.68
N LYS A 42 6.31 18.50 36.09
CA LYS A 42 7.65 18.75 35.55
C LYS A 42 7.74 18.34 34.07
N GLN A 43 7.23 17.16 33.70
CA GLN A 43 7.20 16.72 32.30
C GLN A 43 6.31 17.61 31.42
N LEU A 44 5.20 18.12 31.94
CA LEU A 44 4.33 19.06 31.26
C LEU A 44 5.03 20.43 31.11
N GLY A 45 5.75 20.90 32.13
CA GLY A 45 6.56 22.11 32.06
C GLY A 45 7.70 22.00 31.05
N ASP A 46 8.37 20.85 30.99
CA ASP A 46 9.40 20.56 29.99
C ASP A 46 8.80 20.46 28.58
N ALA A 47 7.64 19.81 28.41
CA ALA A 47 6.92 19.72 27.14
C ALA A 47 6.35 21.07 26.65
N ILE A 48 5.91 21.95 27.56
CA ILE A 48 5.47 23.32 27.24
C ILE A 48 6.68 24.18 26.84
N ASN A 49 7.82 24.03 27.52
CA ASN A 49 9.07 24.70 27.14
C ASN A 49 9.62 24.20 25.79
N ASP A 50 9.45 22.91 25.49
CA ASP A 50 9.77 22.33 24.18
C ASP A 50 8.79 22.82 23.11
N GLY A 51 7.50 22.92 23.41
CA GLY A 51 6.48 23.50 22.54
C GLY A 51 6.73 24.98 22.23
N GLU A 52 7.11 25.79 23.23
CA GLU A 52 7.53 27.17 23.03
C GLU A 52 8.86 27.28 22.26
N SER A 53 9.78 26.34 22.48
CA SER A 53 11.06 26.28 21.75
C SER A 53 10.85 25.89 20.29
N ILE A 54 9.92 24.98 20.00
CA ILE A 54 9.49 24.60 18.65
C ILE A 54 8.77 25.77 17.98
N ALA A 55 7.89 26.49 18.68
CA ALA A 55 7.23 27.68 18.14
C ALA A 55 8.23 28.83 17.86
N LYS A 56 9.23 29.02 18.74
CA LYS A 56 10.34 29.98 18.53
C LYS A 56 11.23 29.53 17.38
N LEU A 57 11.51 28.24 17.22
CA LEU A 57 12.28 27.69 16.09
C LEU A 57 11.50 27.79 14.77
N ASN A 58 10.20 27.52 14.76
CA ASN A 58 9.35 27.65 13.57
C ASN A 58 9.23 29.11 13.12
N ASN A 59 9.05 30.05 14.05
CA ASN A 59 9.10 31.48 13.72
C ASN A 59 10.48 31.90 13.20
N ARG A 60 11.56 31.27 13.67
CA ARG A 60 12.93 31.54 13.21
C ARG A 60 13.20 30.91 11.84
N ILE A 61 12.63 29.74 11.55
CA ILE A 61 12.62 29.11 10.21
C ILE A 61 11.85 30.01 9.24
N LEU A 62 10.63 30.45 9.60
CA LEU A 62 9.83 31.33 8.76
C LEU A 62 10.56 32.65 8.46
N LYS A 63 11.21 33.24 9.48
CA LYS A 63 12.02 34.45 9.32
C LYS A 63 13.23 34.21 8.41
N LEU A 64 13.91 33.07 8.55
CA LEU A 64 15.04 32.70 7.70
C LEU A 64 14.62 32.37 6.26
N GLU A 65 13.43 31.82 6.04
CA GLU A 65 12.85 31.57 4.71
C GLU A 65 12.49 32.88 4.01
N VAL A 66 11.94 33.85 4.75
CA VAL A 66 11.68 35.21 4.23
C VAL A 66 12.99 35.94 3.92
N GLU A 67 14.01 35.84 4.80
CA GLU A 67 15.34 36.39 4.54
C GLU A 67 16.02 35.70 3.34
N GLN A 68 15.84 34.38 3.19
CA GLN A 68 16.33 33.61 2.05
C GLN A 68 15.65 34.06 0.75
N ALA A 69 14.32 34.19 0.73
CA ALA A 69 13.59 34.68 -0.44
C ALA A 69 14.02 36.10 -0.83
N THR A 70 14.28 36.96 0.16
CA THR A 70 14.78 38.33 -0.04
C THR A 70 16.20 38.34 -0.61
N LEU A 71 17.09 37.46 -0.11
CA LEU A 71 18.44 37.29 -0.64
C LEU A 71 18.46 36.71 -2.05
N LEU A 72 17.59 35.72 -2.33
CA LEU A 72 17.47 35.08 -3.65
C LEU A 72 16.97 36.06 -4.71
N ASN A 73 16.16 37.05 -4.32
CA ASN A 73 15.65 38.11 -5.19
C ASN A 73 16.51 39.37 -5.23
N SER A 74 17.59 39.44 -4.43
CA SER A 74 18.50 40.58 -4.42
C SER A 74 19.35 40.67 -5.71
N THR A 75 19.63 41.90 -6.15
CA THR A 75 20.44 42.19 -7.35
C THR A 75 21.88 41.66 -7.23
N SER A 76 22.47 41.64 -6.04
CA SER A 76 23.80 41.08 -5.77
C SER A 76 23.84 39.55 -5.95
N TRP A 77 22.76 38.84 -5.62
CA TRP A 77 22.63 37.41 -5.87
C TRP A 77 22.54 37.09 -7.36
N ARG A 78 21.78 37.87 -8.13
CA ARG A 78 21.66 37.64 -9.59
C ARG A 78 22.97 37.90 -10.34
N VAL A 79 23.77 38.88 -9.92
CA VAL A 79 25.05 39.25 -10.55
C VAL A 79 26.17 38.23 -10.30
N THR A 80 26.16 37.54 -9.16
CA THR A 80 27.20 36.55 -8.79
C THR A 80 26.90 35.12 -9.24
N ALA A 81 25.83 34.89 -10.02
CA ALA A 81 25.43 33.57 -10.50
C ALA A 81 26.51 32.83 -11.34
N PRO A 82 27.28 33.49 -12.23
CA PRO A 82 28.29 32.81 -13.07
C PRO A 82 29.54 32.37 -12.29
N LEU A 83 29.89 33.04 -11.19
CA LEU A 83 31.04 32.67 -10.35
C LEU A 83 30.72 31.48 -9.43
N ARG A 84 29.43 31.21 -9.20
CA ARG A 84 28.96 30.14 -8.30
C ARG A 84 28.71 28.81 -9.00
N SER A 85 28.64 28.80 -10.33
CA SER A 85 28.65 27.55 -11.11
C SER A 85 30.01 26.87 -11.06
N VAL A 86 31.11 27.62 -11.07
CA VAL A 86 32.48 27.09 -11.03
C VAL A 86 32.83 26.43 -9.69
N SER A 87 32.42 27.02 -8.56
CA SER A 87 32.63 26.42 -7.23
C SER A 87 31.73 25.19 -6.99
N ARG A 88 30.53 25.17 -7.58
CA ARG A 88 29.62 24.01 -7.56
C ARG A 88 30.17 22.83 -8.37
N ILE A 89 30.87 23.07 -9.47
CA ILE A 89 31.52 22.02 -10.28
C ILE A 89 32.68 21.38 -9.50
N ALA A 90 33.53 22.18 -8.85
CA ALA A 90 34.62 21.65 -8.02
C ALA A 90 34.11 20.83 -6.81
N ALA A 91 33.01 21.26 -6.19
CA ALA A 91 32.36 20.51 -5.11
C ALA A 91 31.71 19.22 -5.63
N ALA A 92 31.07 19.24 -6.81
CA ALA A 92 30.46 18.08 -7.45
C ALA A 92 31.48 16.98 -7.78
N VAL A 93 32.62 17.37 -8.34
CA VAL A 93 33.71 16.45 -8.71
C VAL A 93 34.30 15.79 -7.46
N ARG A 94 34.61 16.55 -6.39
CA ARG A 94 35.08 15.97 -5.13
C ARG A 94 34.07 15.03 -4.48
N LEU A 95 32.77 15.34 -4.57
CA LEU A 95 31.69 14.51 -4.02
C LEU A 95 31.57 13.19 -4.78
N ALA A 96 31.63 13.22 -6.11
CA ALA A 96 31.64 12.03 -6.96
C ALA A 96 32.83 11.13 -6.62
N PHE A 97 34.06 11.68 -6.58
CA PHE A 97 35.27 10.93 -6.22
C PHE A 97 35.21 10.29 -4.82
N SER A 98 34.58 10.94 -3.85
CA SER A 98 34.40 10.38 -2.49
C SER A 98 33.46 9.16 -2.42
N THR A 99 32.71 8.86 -3.49
CA THR A 99 31.75 7.74 -3.55
C THR A 99 32.16 6.62 -4.51
N ILE A 100 33.27 6.80 -5.23
CA ILE A 100 33.75 5.83 -6.22
C ILE A 100 34.17 4.52 -5.57
N GLY A 101 34.78 4.53 -4.38
CA GLY A 101 35.14 3.30 -3.65
C GLY A 101 33.92 2.44 -3.31
N ARG A 102 32.86 3.05 -2.76
CA ARG A 102 31.60 2.37 -2.40
C ARG A 102 30.83 1.87 -3.63
N GLN A 103 30.89 2.60 -4.75
CA GLN A 103 30.30 2.15 -6.01
C GLN A 103 31.14 1.08 -6.71
N ALA A 104 32.47 1.07 -6.51
CA ALA A 104 33.36 0.04 -7.03
C ALA A 104 33.17 -1.32 -6.32
N GLU A 105 32.86 -1.32 -5.02
CA GLU A 105 32.45 -2.53 -4.29
C GLU A 105 31.12 -3.09 -4.79
N VAL A 106 30.12 -2.23 -5.01
CA VAL A 106 28.78 -2.64 -5.46
C VAL A 106 28.75 -3.08 -6.93
N ARG A 107 29.67 -2.59 -7.77
CA ARG A 107 29.65 -2.81 -9.23
C ARG A 107 30.91 -3.49 -9.79
N GLY A 108 31.67 -4.16 -8.93
CA GLY A 108 32.74 -5.06 -9.35
C GLY A 108 33.99 -4.38 -9.94
N GLY A 109 34.31 -3.15 -9.52
CA GLY A 109 35.58 -2.49 -9.86
C GLY A 109 35.49 -0.99 -10.14
N LEU A 110 36.65 -0.34 -10.19
CA LEU A 110 36.77 1.12 -10.38
C LEU A 110 36.39 1.56 -11.81
N GLY A 111 36.63 0.71 -12.82
CA GLY A 111 36.34 1.01 -14.23
C GLY A 111 34.83 1.13 -14.53
N SER A 112 34.01 0.22 -13.99
CA SER A 112 32.56 0.22 -14.14
C SER A 112 31.90 1.37 -13.36
N ALA A 113 32.43 1.69 -12.18
CA ALA A 113 31.98 2.84 -11.38
C ALA A 113 32.26 4.18 -12.09
N LEU A 114 33.43 4.33 -12.74
CA LEU A 114 33.78 5.51 -13.53
C LEU A 114 32.95 5.61 -14.81
N GLY A 115 32.74 4.50 -15.52
CA GLY A 115 31.88 4.44 -16.71
C GLY A 115 30.42 4.82 -16.41
N TYR A 116 29.90 4.42 -15.25
CA TYR A 116 28.58 4.82 -14.77
C TYR A 116 28.46 6.34 -14.59
N TYR A 117 29.40 6.97 -13.86
CA TYR A 117 29.35 8.44 -13.68
C TYR A 117 29.57 9.21 -14.99
N ALA A 118 30.42 8.70 -15.90
CA ALA A 118 30.57 9.28 -17.24
C ALA A 118 29.27 9.20 -18.05
N SER A 119 28.54 8.09 -17.98
CA SER A 119 27.24 7.93 -18.63
C SER A 119 26.16 8.86 -18.05
N VAL A 120 26.17 9.07 -16.73
CA VAL A 120 25.23 9.97 -16.04
C VAL A 120 25.53 11.43 -16.39
N ILE A 121 26.80 11.81 -16.51
CA ILE A 121 27.19 13.14 -17.00
C ILE A 121 26.75 13.35 -18.45
N GLY A 122 26.89 12.33 -19.30
CA GLY A 122 26.46 12.38 -20.70
C GLY A 122 24.94 12.50 -20.89
N ARG A 123 24.13 11.95 -19.97
CA ARG A 123 22.65 11.94 -20.05
C ARG A 123 21.98 13.08 -19.28
N GLU A 124 22.45 13.37 -18.06
CA GLU A 124 21.75 14.21 -17.08
C GLU A 124 22.58 15.44 -16.65
N GLY A 125 23.82 15.56 -17.12
CA GLY A 125 24.75 16.63 -16.76
C GLY A 125 25.22 16.59 -15.29
N LEU A 126 26.09 17.54 -14.95
CA LEU A 126 26.66 17.69 -13.60
C LEU A 126 25.62 17.89 -12.46
N PRO A 127 24.47 18.56 -12.67
CA PRO A 127 23.42 18.66 -11.65
C PRO A 127 22.80 17.32 -11.24
N GLY A 128 22.61 16.39 -12.18
CA GLY A 128 22.10 15.04 -11.90
C GLY A 128 23.03 14.22 -11.00
N VAL A 129 24.34 14.36 -11.20
CA VAL A 129 25.36 13.75 -10.34
C VAL A 129 25.31 14.32 -8.91
N VAL A 130 25.21 15.65 -8.77
CA VAL A 130 25.15 16.31 -7.45
C VAL A 130 23.89 15.94 -6.67
N ALA A 131 22.74 15.84 -7.34
CA ALA A 131 21.49 15.44 -6.73
C ALA A 131 21.57 14.01 -6.17
N ARG A 132 22.14 13.07 -6.94
CA ARG A 132 22.32 11.67 -6.52
C ARG A 132 23.33 11.51 -5.40
N VAL A 133 24.46 12.21 -5.45
CA VAL A 133 25.48 12.11 -4.39
C VAL A 133 25.01 12.78 -3.10
N ARG A 134 24.22 13.86 -3.17
CA ARG A 134 23.50 14.40 -1.99
C ARG A 134 22.49 13.41 -1.43
N ARG A 135 21.81 12.62 -2.28
CA ARG A 135 20.89 11.55 -1.89
C ARG A 135 21.61 10.40 -1.14
N LEU A 136 22.84 10.08 -1.55
CA LEU A 136 23.69 9.06 -0.90
C LEU A 136 24.32 9.54 0.42
N LYS A 137 24.62 10.84 0.56
CA LYS A 137 25.21 11.42 1.79
C LYS A 137 24.18 11.90 2.80
N SER A 138 22.94 12.19 2.41
CA SER A 138 21.93 12.69 3.34
C SER A 138 21.41 11.63 4.30
N GLY A 139 21.64 10.34 4.05
CA GLY A 139 20.99 9.26 4.80
C GLY A 139 19.45 9.36 4.82
N ARG A 140 18.88 10.25 4.00
CA ARG A 140 17.45 10.49 3.81
C ARG A 140 17.09 9.96 2.42
N GLY A 141 17.19 8.64 2.30
CA GLY A 141 16.35 7.87 1.41
C GLY A 141 15.29 7.21 2.29
N PHE A 142 14.05 7.19 1.80
CA PHE A 142 12.90 6.50 2.37
C PHE A 142 12.17 7.19 3.53
N ALA A 143 11.03 7.79 3.19
CA ALA A 143 9.85 7.78 4.04
C ALA A 143 8.95 6.56 3.75
N ASP A 144 9.28 5.75 2.72
CA ASP A 144 8.43 4.70 2.12
C ASP A 144 9.25 3.46 1.73
N GLY A 145 10.32 3.17 2.47
CA GLY A 145 11.19 2.00 2.26
C GLY A 145 10.92 0.94 3.32
N PRO A 146 11.45 -0.29 3.16
CA PRO A 146 11.28 -1.30 4.18
C PRO A 146 11.74 -0.79 5.55
N PRO A 147 11.12 -1.25 6.64
CA PRO A 147 11.55 -0.92 7.99
C PRO A 147 13.05 -1.20 8.12
N ARG A 148 13.72 -0.43 8.98
CA ARG A 148 15.12 -0.74 9.33
C ARG A 148 15.19 -2.18 9.83
N ASP A 149 16.22 -2.90 9.39
CA ASP A 149 16.39 -4.32 9.71
C ASP A 149 16.32 -4.56 11.23
N GLU A 150 16.86 -3.67 12.07
CA GLU A 150 16.78 -3.83 13.53
C GLU A 150 15.34 -3.81 14.06
N VAL A 151 14.51 -2.88 13.56
CA VAL A 151 13.10 -2.75 13.95
C VAL A 151 12.30 -3.96 13.48
N TYR A 152 12.60 -4.45 12.28
CA TYR A 152 11.92 -5.63 11.74
C TYR A 152 12.32 -6.91 12.48
N HIS A 153 13.60 -7.09 12.82
CA HIS A 153 14.04 -8.23 13.62
C HIS A 153 13.43 -8.24 15.02
N GLU A 154 13.30 -7.07 15.66
CA GLU A 154 12.58 -6.96 16.93
C GLU A 154 11.11 -7.35 16.77
N TRP A 155 10.45 -6.85 15.73
CA TRP A 155 9.07 -7.22 15.39
C TRP A 155 8.92 -8.74 15.17
N ILE A 156 9.83 -9.37 14.42
CA ILE A 156 9.84 -10.83 14.21
C ILE A 156 9.96 -11.56 15.54
N SER A 157 10.88 -11.13 16.40
CA SER A 157 11.12 -11.80 17.69
C SER A 157 9.89 -11.80 18.60
N GLN A 158 9.07 -10.75 18.51
CA GLN A 158 7.88 -10.58 19.34
C GLN A 158 6.64 -11.24 18.73
N TYR A 159 6.46 -11.12 17.40
CA TYR A 159 5.16 -11.40 16.78
C TYR A 159 5.18 -12.51 15.73
N ASP A 160 6.34 -12.85 15.16
CA ASP A 160 6.43 -13.78 14.02
C ASP A 160 7.41 -14.96 14.28
N THR A 161 7.75 -15.19 15.54
CA THR A 161 8.60 -16.32 15.96
C THR A 161 7.76 -17.45 16.55
N VAL A 162 7.89 -18.66 16.00
CA VAL A 162 7.24 -19.86 16.54
C VAL A 162 8.04 -20.35 17.77
N THR A 163 7.49 -20.13 18.96
CA THR A 163 8.03 -20.70 20.21
C THR A 163 7.59 -22.16 20.38
N PRO A 164 8.24 -22.95 21.25
CA PRO A 164 7.78 -24.31 21.56
C PRO A 164 6.35 -24.38 22.09
N ASP A 165 5.90 -23.36 22.82
CA ASP A 165 4.53 -23.26 23.31
C ASP A 165 3.57 -23.01 22.15
N LYS A 166 3.89 -22.04 21.28
CA LYS A 166 3.11 -21.74 20.08
C LYS A 166 3.06 -22.93 19.12
N GLN A 167 4.14 -23.70 18.98
CA GLN A 167 4.14 -24.93 18.20
C GLN A 167 3.13 -25.94 18.74
N ARG A 168 3.08 -26.16 20.06
CA ARG A 168 2.10 -27.06 20.70
C ARG A 168 0.66 -26.58 20.52
N GLU A 169 0.44 -25.26 20.56
CA GLU A 169 -0.87 -24.66 20.23
C GLU A 169 -1.28 -24.97 18.79
N ILE A 170 -0.39 -24.73 17.81
CA ILE A 170 -0.61 -25.03 16.40
C ILE A 170 -0.92 -26.53 16.19
N GLU A 171 -0.14 -27.42 16.81
CA GLU A 171 -0.37 -28.87 16.74
C GLU A 171 -1.76 -29.27 17.27
N ALA A 172 -2.20 -28.66 18.36
CA ALA A 172 -3.53 -28.88 18.93
C ALA A 172 -4.63 -28.34 17.99
N GLU A 173 -4.44 -27.18 17.37
CA GLU A 173 -5.38 -26.62 16.38
C GLU A 173 -5.48 -27.48 15.12
N ILE A 174 -4.35 -27.97 14.59
CA ILE A 174 -4.33 -28.90 13.46
C ILE A 174 -5.15 -30.16 13.76
N ALA A 175 -5.11 -30.66 15.00
CA ALA A 175 -5.92 -31.81 15.40
C ALA A 175 -7.43 -31.53 15.27
N LEU A 176 -7.85 -30.28 15.51
CA LEU A 176 -9.23 -29.81 15.51
C LEU A 176 -9.74 -29.29 14.15
N LEU A 177 -8.86 -29.07 13.16
CA LEU A 177 -9.26 -28.63 11.82
C LEU A 177 -10.26 -29.61 11.19
N ALA A 178 -11.39 -29.07 10.70
CA ALA A 178 -12.44 -29.85 10.05
C ALA A 178 -11.97 -30.44 8.71
N ARG A 179 -11.22 -29.65 7.94
CA ARG A 179 -10.53 -30.08 6.71
C ARG A 179 -9.03 -30.10 6.96
N LYS A 180 -8.40 -31.20 6.57
CA LYS A 180 -6.94 -31.37 6.60
C LYS A 180 -6.45 -31.65 5.17
N PRO A 181 -6.54 -30.64 4.27
CA PRO A 181 -6.18 -30.82 2.87
C PRO A 181 -4.72 -31.26 2.72
N LEU A 182 -4.46 -32.20 1.82
CA LEU A 182 -3.09 -32.49 1.38
C LEU A 182 -2.62 -31.34 0.49
N ILE A 183 -1.49 -30.73 0.82
CA ILE A 183 -0.87 -29.66 0.04
C ILE A 183 0.34 -30.21 -0.72
N SER A 184 0.30 -30.16 -2.06
CA SER A 184 1.42 -30.53 -2.92
C SER A 184 2.31 -29.32 -3.18
N VAL A 185 3.51 -29.32 -2.63
CA VAL A 185 4.51 -28.27 -2.89
C VAL A 185 5.22 -28.59 -4.21
N VAL A 186 5.08 -27.72 -5.22
CA VAL A 186 5.59 -27.90 -6.59
C VAL A 186 6.87 -27.10 -6.75
N VAL A 187 7.97 -27.79 -7.06
CA VAL A 187 9.31 -27.20 -7.16
C VAL A 187 9.99 -27.58 -8.48
N PRO A 188 10.14 -26.66 -9.44
CA PRO A 188 11.05 -26.84 -10.56
C PRO A 188 12.50 -26.58 -10.11
N THR A 189 13.46 -27.38 -10.56
CA THR A 189 14.87 -27.19 -10.20
C THR A 189 15.80 -27.41 -11.40
N TYR A 190 16.85 -26.61 -11.51
CA TYR A 190 17.88 -26.75 -12.53
C TYR A 190 19.22 -26.24 -12.03
N ASN A 191 20.22 -27.12 -11.95
CA ASN A 191 21.60 -26.77 -11.59
C ASN A 191 21.71 -26.06 -10.22
N SER A 192 20.81 -26.39 -9.30
CA SER A 192 20.70 -25.74 -8.00
C SER A 192 21.91 -26.02 -7.12
N ASP A 193 22.29 -25.02 -6.35
CA ASP A 193 23.30 -25.15 -5.31
C ASP A 193 22.85 -26.20 -4.28
N GLU A 194 23.75 -27.12 -3.92
CA GLU A 194 23.42 -28.24 -3.02
C GLU A 194 22.90 -27.75 -1.67
N ARG A 195 23.55 -26.72 -1.10
CA ARG A 195 23.18 -26.20 0.21
C ARG A 195 21.81 -25.55 0.16
N LEU A 196 21.55 -24.68 -0.84
CA LEU A 196 20.25 -24.04 -1.01
C LEU A 196 19.14 -25.08 -1.21
N LEU A 197 19.37 -26.08 -2.06
CA LEU A 197 18.40 -27.14 -2.33
C LEU A 197 18.07 -27.96 -1.07
N ARG A 198 19.09 -28.34 -0.28
CA ARG A 198 18.89 -29.06 0.98
C ARG A 198 18.15 -28.21 2.02
N GLU A 199 18.49 -26.92 2.13
CA GLU A 199 17.80 -26.00 3.03
C GLU A 199 16.33 -25.80 2.62
N MET A 200 16.03 -25.70 1.31
CA MET A 200 14.66 -25.64 0.79
C MET A 200 13.87 -26.89 1.17
N VAL A 201 14.40 -28.08 0.89
CA VAL A 201 13.73 -29.35 1.27
C VAL A 201 13.53 -29.45 2.78
N ALA A 202 14.53 -29.07 3.57
CA ALA A 202 14.42 -29.06 5.04
C ALA A 202 13.31 -28.12 5.54
N SER A 203 13.10 -26.96 4.87
CA SER A 203 12.03 -26.02 5.24
C SER A 203 10.62 -26.60 5.03
N VAL A 204 10.45 -27.50 4.06
CA VAL A 204 9.21 -28.25 3.84
C VAL A 204 9.11 -29.42 4.84
N GLN A 205 10.21 -30.12 5.09
CA GLN A 205 10.25 -31.24 6.03
C GLN A 205 9.90 -30.85 7.46
N THR A 206 10.26 -29.64 7.86
CA THR A 206 10.06 -29.08 9.21
C THR A 206 8.72 -28.36 9.39
N GLN A 207 7.83 -28.42 8.40
CA GLN A 207 6.47 -27.89 8.54
C GLN A 207 5.72 -28.59 9.67
N ILE A 208 5.08 -27.81 10.54
CA ILE A 208 4.27 -28.31 11.66
C ILE A 208 3.01 -29.02 11.14
N TYR A 209 2.44 -28.51 10.05
CA TYR A 209 1.34 -29.17 9.36
C TYR A 209 1.84 -30.45 8.67
N PRO A 210 1.30 -31.64 8.96
CA PRO A 210 1.89 -32.90 8.51
C PRO A 210 1.40 -33.36 7.12
N HIS A 211 0.30 -32.80 6.61
CA HIS A 211 -0.36 -33.27 5.39
C HIS A 211 0.18 -32.54 4.16
N TRP A 212 1.42 -32.85 3.79
CA TRP A 212 2.06 -32.31 2.59
C TRP A 212 2.79 -33.40 1.81
N GLU A 213 3.06 -33.09 0.55
CA GLU A 213 4.00 -33.80 -0.30
C GLU A 213 4.84 -32.80 -1.08
N LEU A 214 6.08 -33.16 -1.39
CA LEU A 214 7.02 -32.31 -2.10
C LEU A 214 7.27 -32.91 -3.48
N CYS A 215 6.82 -32.22 -4.52
CA CYS A 215 6.87 -32.65 -5.91
C CYS A 215 7.95 -31.86 -6.64
N ILE A 216 9.10 -32.49 -6.90
CA ILE A 216 10.27 -31.86 -7.50
C ILE A 216 10.44 -32.35 -8.94
N ALA A 217 10.66 -31.43 -9.87
CA ALA A 217 11.08 -31.75 -11.22
C ALA A 217 12.48 -31.20 -11.50
N ASP A 218 13.45 -32.10 -11.65
CA ASP A 218 14.78 -31.77 -12.13
C ASP A 218 14.75 -31.57 -13.65
N ASP A 219 15.00 -30.35 -14.11
CA ASP A 219 14.91 -29.94 -15.51
C ASP A 219 16.18 -30.24 -16.30
N ALA A 220 16.60 -31.50 -16.26
CA ALA A 220 17.83 -32.01 -16.86
C ALA A 220 19.08 -31.28 -16.36
N SER A 221 19.28 -31.20 -15.04
CA SER A 221 20.48 -30.61 -14.45
C SER A 221 21.75 -31.26 -14.99
N THR A 222 22.71 -30.41 -15.39
CA THR A 222 24.01 -30.86 -15.89
C THR A 222 25.00 -31.13 -14.75
N GLN A 223 24.75 -30.58 -13.57
CA GLN A 223 25.57 -30.79 -12.39
C GLN A 223 25.21 -32.13 -11.70
N PRO A 224 26.15 -33.09 -11.61
CA PRO A 224 25.85 -34.44 -11.13
C PRO A 224 25.33 -34.51 -9.69
N HIS A 225 25.73 -33.55 -8.84
CA HIS A 225 25.32 -33.54 -7.42
C HIS A 225 23.81 -33.37 -7.26
N VAL A 226 23.15 -32.60 -8.13
CA VAL A 226 21.70 -32.32 -8.01
C VAL A 226 20.91 -33.63 -8.02
N LYS A 227 21.20 -34.51 -8.98
CA LYS A 227 20.54 -35.82 -9.08
C LYS A 227 20.82 -36.70 -7.86
N ALA A 228 22.07 -36.75 -7.40
CA ALA A 228 22.45 -37.54 -6.24
C ALA A 228 21.72 -37.07 -4.97
N VAL A 229 21.69 -35.76 -4.73
CA VAL A 229 21.00 -35.13 -3.59
C VAL A 229 19.51 -35.41 -3.62
N LEU A 230 18.85 -35.24 -4.78
CA LEU A 230 17.41 -35.48 -4.90
C LEU A 230 17.06 -36.96 -4.69
N GLN A 231 17.88 -37.89 -5.18
CA GLN A 231 17.69 -39.33 -4.94
C GLN A 231 17.86 -39.70 -3.46
N GLU A 232 18.88 -39.12 -2.80
CA GLU A 232 19.11 -39.29 -1.37
C GLU A 232 17.90 -38.80 -0.55
N LEU A 233 17.42 -37.58 -0.82
CA LEU A 233 16.30 -36.96 -0.11
C LEU A 233 14.98 -37.73 -0.32
N ALA A 234 14.70 -38.15 -1.56
CA ALA A 234 13.52 -38.95 -1.88
C ALA A 234 13.54 -40.35 -1.25
N ALA A 235 14.72 -40.94 -1.06
CA ALA A 235 14.88 -42.20 -0.35
C ALA A 235 14.68 -42.05 1.18
N ALA A 236 15.00 -40.88 1.73
CA ALA A 236 14.91 -40.59 3.15
C ALA A 236 13.48 -40.22 3.63
N ASP A 237 12.66 -39.61 2.77
CA ASP A 237 11.27 -39.23 3.10
C ASP A 237 10.34 -39.55 1.93
N SER A 238 9.41 -40.49 2.13
CA SER A 238 8.48 -40.95 1.09
C SER A 238 7.49 -39.90 0.61
N ARG A 239 7.36 -38.76 1.32
CA ARG A 239 6.54 -37.62 0.87
C ARG A 239 7.23 -36.80 -0.22
N ILE A 240 8.54 -37.01 -0.44
CA ILE A 240 9.33 -36.34 -1.47
C ILE A 240 9.29 -37.18 -2.76
N LYS A 241 8.64 -36.63 -3.78
CA LYS A 241 8.48 -37.21 -5.12
C LYS A 241 9.35 -36.45 -6.11
N VAL A 242 10.17 -37.15 -6.87
CA VAL A 242 11.09 -36.54 -7.83
C VAL A 242 10.89 -37.13 -9.22
N VAL A 243 10.86 -36.25 -10.23
CA VAL A 243 10.96 -36.62 -11.65
C VAL A 243 12.20 -35.99 -12.27
N PHE A 244 12.94 -36.78 -13.04
CA PHE A 244 14.11 -36.32 -13.79
C PHE A 244 13.74 -36.18 -15.25
N ARG A 245 13.74 -34.95 -15.76
CA ARG A 245 13.46 -34.68 -17.18
C ARG A 245 14.67 -35.03 -18.04
N GLU A 246 14.42 -35.57 -19.22
CA GLU A 246 15.49 -35.91 -20.19
C GLU A 246 15.98 -34.67 -20.96
N THR A 247 15.12 -33.65 -21.09
CA THR A 247 15.42 -32.41 -21.82
C THR A 247 15.06 -31.21 -20.96
N ASN A 248 15.91 -30.18 -21.02
CA ASN A 248 15.67 -28.90 -20.36
C ASN A 248 14.50 -28.19 -21.06
N GLY A 249 13.39 -28.03 -20.34
CA GLY A 249 12.17 -27.37 -20.81
C GLY A 249 11.93 -26.00 -20.16
N HIS A 250 12.90 -25.50 -19.41
CA HIS A 250 12.81 -24.33 -18.55
C HIS A 250 11.69 -24.44 -17.49
N ILE A 251 11.48 -23.35 -16.75
CA ILE A 251 10.63 -23.31 -15.57
C ILE A 251 9.19 -23.76 -15.83
N SER A 252 8.60 -23.43 -16.98
CA SER A 252 7.21 -23.78 -17.30
C SER A 252 7.00 -25.29 -17.42
N GLU A 253 7.83 -25.96 -18.21
CA GLU A 253 7.73 -27.41 -18.42
C GLU A 253 8.19 -28.21 -17.20
N ALA A 254 9.22 -27.73 -16.50
CA ALA A 254 9.64 -28.29 -15.22
C ALA A 254 8.51 -28.23 -14.19
N SER A 255 7.86 -27.07 -14.05
CA SER A 255 6.72 -26.88 -13.14
C SER A 255 5.55 -27.80 -13.52
N ASN A 256 5.27 -28.00 -14.81
CA ASN A 256 4.26 -28.96 -15.26
C ASN A 256 4.62 -30.42 -14.93
N SER A 257 5.89 -30.81 -15.05
CA SER A 257 6.34 -32.14 -14.64
C SER A 257 6.20 -32.36 -13.14
N ALA A 258 6.51 -31.37 -12.32
CA ALA A 258 6.29 -31.42 -10.89
C ALA A 258 4.78 -31.43 -10.54
N LEU A 259 3.97 -30.61 -11.21
CA LEU A 259 2.51 -30.60 -11.09
C LEU A 259 1.87 -31.97 -11.45
N ALA A 260 2.46 -32.72 -12.38
CA ALA A 260 1.99 -34.06 -12.72
C ALA A 260 2.17 -35.09 -11.59
N LEU A 261 3.12 -34.86 -10.67
CA LEU A 261 3.31 -35.69 -9.47
C LEU A 261 2.31 -35.35 -8.35
N ALA A 262 1.71 -34.15 -8.41
CA ALA A 262 0.84 -33.62 -7.36
C ALA A 262 -0.49 -34.38 -7.26
N THR A 263 -0.81 -34.80 -6.05
CA THR A 263 -2.03 -35.53 -5.66
C THR A 263 -2.83 -34.81 -4.58
N GLY A 264 -2.29 -33.71 -4.03
CA GLY A 264 -2.95 -32.85 -3.07
C GLY A 264 -4.16 -32.12 -3.64
N GLU A 265 -5.05 -31.69 -2.75
CA GLU A 265 -6.21 -30.86 -3.08
C GLU A 265 -5.78 -29.46 -3.52
N TYR A 266 -4.69 -28.97 -2.94
CA TYR A 266 -4.07 -27.68 -3.27
C TYR A 266 -2.61 -27.87 -3.68
N VAL A 267 -2.15 -27.03 -4.60
CA VAL A 267 -0.75 -26.89 -5.00
C VAL A 267 -0.21 -25.60 -4.40
N ALA A 268 0.95 -25.68 -3.75
CA ALA A 268 1.73 -24.53 -3.32
C ALA A 268 2.99 -24.40 -4.19
N LEU A 269 3.30 -23.18 -4.63
CA LEU A 269 4.51 -22.90 -5.41
C LEU A 269 5.68 -22.58 -4.47
N LEU A 270 6.87 -23.09 -4.80
CA LEU A 270 8.10 -22.83 -4.05
C LEU A 270 9.31 -22.89 -5.01
N ASP A 271 10.16 -21.87 -4.96
CA ASP A 271 11.41 -21.88 -5.70
C ASP A 271 12.47 -22.75 -4.99
N HIS A 272 13.32 -23.40 -5.78
CA HIS A 272 14.25 -24.42 -5.29
C HIS A 272 15.34 -23.90 -4.35
N ASP A 273 15.48 -22.59 -4.22
CA ASP A 273 16.46 -21.89 -3.42
C ASP A 273 15.85 -21.03 -2.31
N ASP A 274 14.53 -21.03 -2.14
CA ASP A 274 13.83 -20.24 -1.12
C ASP A 274 13.36 -21.09 0.07
N LEU A 275 12.80 -20.43 1.10
CA LEU A 275 12.41 -21.07 2.35
C LEU A 275 10.96 -20.76 2.73
N LEU A 276 10.30 -21.77 3.31
CA LEU A 276 9.03 -21.60 4.02
C LEU A 276 9.28 -21.58 5.54
N PRO A 277 8.63 -20.68 6.31
CA PRO A 277 8.65 -20.77 7.76
C PRO A 277 7.86 -22.00 8.25
N PRO A 278 8.16 -22.57 9.43
CA PRO A 278 7.59 -23.85 9.89
C PRO A 278 6.05 -23.90 10.00
N HIS A 279 5.40 -22.74 10.11
CA HIS A 279 3.95 -22.61 10.25
C HIS A 279 3.23 -22.33 8.92
N ALA A 280 3.94 -22.23 7.79
CA ALA A 280 3.37 -21.81 6.50
C ALA A 280 2.22 -22.69 6.03
N LEU A 281 2.43 -24.00 5.95
CA LEU A 281 1.39 -24.92 5.46
C LEU A 281 0.22 -25.07 6.45
N TYR A 282 0.47 -24.84 7.74
CA TYR A 282 -0.60 -24.76 8.74
C TYR A 282 -1.51 -23.56 8.48
N MET A 283 -0.92 -22.37 8.26
CA MET A 283 -1.70 -21.16 7.98
C MET A 283 -2.53 -21.30 6.72
N VAL A 284 -1.97 -21.91 5.66
CA VAL A 284 -2.72 -22.26 4.45
C VAL A 284 -3.91 -23.17 4.78
N ALA A 285 -3.69 -24.27 5.49
CA ALA A 285 -4.76 -25.19 5.87
C ALA A 285 -5.84 -24.51 6.76
N ARG A 286 -5.43 -23.63 7.68
CA ARG A 286 -6.34 -22.85 8.51
C ARG A 286 -7.20 -21.90 7.67
N TYR A 287 -6.60 -21.15 6.74
CA TYR A 287 -7.36 -20.24 5.87
C TYR A 287 -8.29 -20.97 4.91
N ILE A 288 -7.96 -22.18 4.46
CA ILE A 288 -8.88 -23.05 3.71
C ILE A 288 -10.12 -23.44 4.54
N ASN A 289 -9.96 -23.61 5.87
CA ASN A 289 -11.08 -23.86 6.77
C ASN A 289 -11.91 -22.59 7.04
N LEU A 290 -11.25 -21.43 7.19
CA LEU A 290 -11.91 -20.13 7.42
C LEU A 290 -12.66 -19.64 6.18
N HIS A 291 -12.18 -19.99 4.98
CA HIS A 291 -12.75 -19.60 3.71
C HIS A 291 -13.04 -20.85 2.84
N PRO A 292 -14.13 -21.60 3.11
CA PRO A 292 -14.46 -22.82 2.36
C PRO A 292 -14.65 -22.60 0.86
N GLN A 293 -14.99 -21.38 0.43
CA GLN A 293 -15.09 -20.97 -0.98
C GLN A 293 -13.73 -20.65 -1.62
N GLY A 294 -12.67 -20.52 -0.82
CA GLY A 294 -11.33 -20.14 -1.27
C GLY A 294 -10.72 -21.19 -2.20
N ARG A 295 -10.35 -20.76 -3.41
CA ARG A 295 -9.70 -21.60 -4.42
C ARG A 295 -8.27 -21.14 -4.73
N MET A 296 -7.94 -19.90 -4.36
CA MET A 296 -6.64 -19.29 -4.58
C MET A 296 -6.24 -18.51 -3.34
N PHE A 297 -5.01 -18.71 -2.87
CA PHE A 297 -4.46 -18.05 -1.69
C PHE A 297 -3.08 -17.49 -2.00
N TYR A 298 -2.79 -16.31 -1.49
CA TYR A 298 -1.46 -15.71 -1.50
C TYR A 298 -1.15 -15.16 -0.12
N SER A 299 0.14 -15.05 0.21
CA SER A 299 0.59 -14.59 1.52
C SER A 299 1.44 -13.33 1.44
N ASP A 300 1.71 -12.73 2.59
CA ASP A 300 2.84 -11.82 2.74
C ASP A 300 4.17 -12.58 2.58
N GLU A 301 5.22 -11.83 2.28
CA GLU A 301 6.56 -12.37 2.09
C GLU A 301 7.61 -11.38 2.60
N ASP A 302 8.82 -11.87 2.84
CA ASP A 302 9.99 -11.02 3.04
C ASP A 302 11.20 -11.61 2.33
N LYS A 303 12.35 -10.97 2.51
CA LYS A 303 13.59 -11.38 1.87
C LYS A 303 14.58 -11.92 2.89
N LEU A 304 15.38 -12.90 2.48
CA LEU A 304 16.56 -13.35 3.21
C LEU A 304 17.82 -12.79 2.55
N ASN A 305 18.59 -12.05 3.34
CA ASN A 305 19.89 -11.58 2.89
C ASN A 305 20.93 -12.71 2.90
N THR A 306 22.14 -12.41 2.45
CA THR A 306 23.25 -13.39 2.37
C THR A 306 23.72 -13.92 3.73
N GLU A 307 23.33 -13.29 4.84
CA GLU A 307 23.61 -13.74 6.22
C GLU A 307 22.49 -14.64 6.77
N GLY A 308 21.44 -14.91 5.98
CA GLY A 308 20.27 -15.66 6.42
C GLY A 308 19.34 -14.86 7.34
N LYS A 309 19.44 -13.52 7.36
CA LYS A 309 18.55 -12.65 8.12
C LYS A 309 17.42 -12.11 7.26
N ARG A 310 16.23 -12.03 7.86
CA ARG A 310 15.00 -11.57 7.24
C ARG A 310 14.97 -10.04 7.15
N THR A 311 14.65 -9.50 5.98
CA THR A 311 14.61 -8.06 5.68
C THR A 311 13.51 -7.76 4.68
N THR A 312 13.14 -6.50 4.53
CA THR A 312 12.25 -6.03 3.45
C THR A 312 10.90 -6.76 3.42
N PRO A 313 10.11 -6.71 4.50
CA PRO A 313 8.77 -7.29 4.50
C PRO A 313 7.86 -6.59 3.50
N TYR A 314 7.20 -7.39 2.67
CA TYR A 314 6.11 -6.97 1.80
C TYR A 314 4.78 -7.42 2.37
N PHE A 315 4.14 -6.51 3.09
CA PHE A 315 2.80 -6.63 3.64
C PHE A 315 1.77 -6.19 2.60
N LYS A 316 1.21 -7.17 1.90
CA LYS A 316 0.27 -7.02 0.78
C LYS A 316 -1.12 -6.62 1.29
N SER A 317 -1.92 -6.01 0.42
CA SER A 317 -3.35 -5.81 0.72
C SER A 317 -4.11 -7.13 0.56
N ASP A 318 -5.36 -7.14 1.02
CA ASP A 318 -6.34 -8.15 0.60
C ASP A 318 -6.62 -8.02 -0.91
N TRP A 319 -7.47 -8.92 -1.43
CA TRP A 319 -7.66 -9.09 -2.86
C TRP A 319 -7.99 -7.76 -3.55
N ASN A 320 -7.09 -7.36 -4.45
CA ASN A 320 -7.13 -6.07 -5.12
C ASN A 320 -7.02 -6.30 -6.63
N PRO A 321 -8.15 -6.57 -7.32
CA PRO A 321 -8.11 -6.99 -8.71
C PRO A 321 -7.50 -5.93 -9.62
N GLN A 322 -7.70 -4.63 -9.33
CA GLN A 322 -7.09 -3.59 -10.15
C GLN A 322 -5.56 -3.49 -9.93
N MET A 323 -5.08 -3.70 -8.70
CA MET A 323 -3.64 -3.77 -8.43
C MET A 323 -3.02 -5.05 -8.99
N PHE A 324 -3.76 -6.16 -9.00
CA PHE A 324 -3.32 -7.43 -9.59
C PHE A 324 -3.04 -7.30 -11.08
N LEU A 325 -3.82 -6.51 -11.82
CA LEU A 325 -3.55 -6.21 -13.24
C LEU A 325 -2.33 -5.29 -13.45
N THR A 326 -1.79 -4.71 -12.37
CA THR A 326 -0.60 -3.86 -12.40
C THR A 326 0.64 -4.59 -11.92
N GLN A 327 0.52 -5.52 -10.96
CA GLN A 327 1.63 -6.30 -10.42
C GLN A 327 1.15 -7.66 -9.91
N ASN A 328 1.98 -8.69 -10.03
CA ASN A 328 1.64 -10.02 -9.56
C ASN A 328 1.57 -10.07 -8.02
N MET A 329 0.40 -10.42 -7.49
CA MET A 329 0.17 -10.59 -6.05
C MET A 329 0.42 -12.02 -5.55
N PHE A 330 0.54 -12.99 -6.48
CA PHE A 330 0.72 -14.42 -6.22
C PHE A 330 2.17 -14.90 -6.37
N SER A 331 3.11 -13.99 -6.65
CA SER A 331 4.52 -14.39 -6.77
C SER A 331 5.00 -15.10 -5.51
N HIS A 332 5.87 -16.07 -5.72
CA HIS A 332 6.41 -16.98 -4.71
C HIS A 332 5.36 -17.95 -4.15
N LEU A 333 4.85 -17.78 -2.93
CA LEU A 333 3.89 -18.72 -2.32
C LEU A 333 2.45 -18.51 -2.82
N GLY A 334 2.23 -18.75 -4.10
CA GLY A 334 0.89 -18.95 -4.63
C GLY A 334 0.37 -20.33 -4.25
N VAL A 335 -0.79 -20.39 -3.58
CA VAL A 335 -1.50 -21.66 -3.31
C VAL A 335 -2.79 -21.69 -4.10
N LEU A 336 -2.95 -22.69 -4.97
CA LEU A 336 -4.09 -22.81 -5.86
C LEU A 336 -4.71 -24.19 -5.73
N GLU A 337 -6.04 -24.27 -5.81
CA GLU A 337 -6.74 -25.56 -5.90
C GLU A 337 -6.18 -26.35 -7.10
N THR A 338 -5.73 -27.58 -6.86
CA THR A 338 -5.07 -28.40 -7.91
C THR A 338 -5.99 -28.59 -9.12
N ARG A 339 -7.29 -28.73 -8.87
CA ARG A 339 -8.30 -28.83 -9.93
C ARG A 339 -8.35 -27.57 -10.78
N LEU A 340 -8.35 -26.39 -10.16
CA LEU A 340 -8.34 -25.09 -10.85
C LEU A 340 -7.10 -24.94 -11.74
N VAL A 341 -5.92 -25.29 -11.24
CA VAL A 341 -4.66 -25.25 -12.01
C VAL A 341 -4.75 -26.14 -13.25
N ARG A 342 -5.33 -27.35 -13.12
CA ARG A 342 -5.53 -28.29 -14.22
C ARG A 342 -6.58 -27.80 -15.23
N GLU A 343 -7.69 -27.24 -14.75
CA GLU A 343 -8.71 -26.60 -15.59
C GLU A 343 -8.14 -25.42 -16.39
N ALA A 344 -7.24 -24.63 -15.77
CA ALA A 344 -6.53 -23.54 -16.44
C ALA A 344 -5.50 -24.03 -17.47
N GLY A 345 -5.13 -25.31 -17.48
CA GLY A 345 -4.16 -25.90 -18.40
C GLY A 345 -2.70 -25.86 -17.94
N GLY A 346 -2.44 -25.67 -16.64
CA GLY A 346 -1.08 -25.66 -16.08
C GLY A 346 -0.24 -24.45 -16.53
N PHE A 347 1.09 -24.58 -16.49
CA PHE A 347 2.05 -23.55 -16.88
C PHE A 347 2.26 -23.53 -18.39
N ARG A 348 2.24 -22.34 -19.01
CA ARG A 348 2.41 -22.20 -20.47
C ARG A 348 3.85 -21.86 -20.84
N LYS A 349 4.37 -22.53 -21.87
CA LYS A 349 5.65 -22.16 -22.48
C LYS A 349 5.64 -20.75 -23.06
N GLY A 350 6.80 -20.13 -23.02
CA GLY A 350 7.04 -18.78 -23.51
C GLY A 350 6.86 -17.71 -22.43
N PHE A 351 6.25 -18.05 -21.28
CA PHE A 351 6.00 -17.14 -20.16
C PHE A 351 7.06 -17.26 -19.07
N GLU A 352 8.21 -17.85 -19.37
CA GLU A 352 9.29 -18.04 -18.40
C GLU A 352 9.66 -16.67 -17.76
N GLY A 353 9.76 -16.64 -16.43
CA GLY A 353 9.95 -15.43 -15.63
C GLY A 353 8.66 -14.73 -15.19
N SER A 354 7.50 -15.11 -15.74
CA SER A 354 6.17 -14.64 -15.32
C SER A 354 5.09 -15.72 -15.51
N GLN A 355 5.50 -16.99 -15.45
CA GLN A 355 4.64 -18.15 -15.64
C GLN A 355 3.61 -18.29 -14.52
N ASP A 356 3.98 -17.83 -13.33
CA ASP A 356 3.14 -17.71 -12.14
C ASP A 356 2.03 -16.66 -12.35
N TYR A 357 2.39 -15.48 -12.88
CA TYR A 357 1.42 -14.41 -13.17
C TYR A 357 0.44 -14.82 -14.27
N ASP A 358 0.94 -15.46 -15.34
CA ASP A 358 0.09 -16.03 -16.40
C ASP A 358 -0.90 -17.07 -15.85
N LEU A 359 -0.42 -17.98 -14.99
CA LEU A 359 -1.28 -18.99 -14.37
C LEU A 359 -2.31 -18.34 -13.45
N ALA A 360 -1.90 -17.39 -12.61
CA ALA A 360 -2.77 -16.69 -11.68
C ALA A 360 -3.89 -15.96 -12.41
N LEU A 361 -3.59 -15.22 -13.49
CA LEU A 361 -4.60 -14.53 -14.32
C LEU A 361 -5.67 -15.51 -14.83
N ARG A 362 -5.25 -16.63 -15.41
CA ARG A 362 -6.16 -17.68 -15.91
C ARG A 362 -6.98 -18.34 -14.81
N CYS A 363 -6.37 -18.54 -13.63
CA CYS A 363 -7.06 -19.14 -12.49
C CYS A 363 -8.11 -18.17 -11.91
N VAL A 364 -7.82 -16.87 -11.82
CA VAL A 364 -8.79 -15.85 -11.38
C VAL A 364 -9.98 -15.77 -12.34
N GLU A 365 -9.74 -15.84 -13.65
CA GLU A 365 -10.81 -15.88 -14.67
C GLU A 365 -11.80 -17.04 -14.43
N LEU A 366 -11.31 -18.20 -13.97
CA LEU A 366 -12.12 -19.39 -13.73
C LEU A 366 -12.72 -19.46 -12.31
N ALA A 367 -12.00 -18.93 -11.31
CA ALA A 367 -12.41 -18.99 -9.91
C ALA A 367 -13.33 -17.85 -9.49
N GLY A 368 -13.21 -16.69 -10.14
CA GLY A 368 -13.85 -15.45 -9.73
C GLY A 368 -13.16 -14.78 -8.52
N ASP A 369 -13.38 -13.48 -8.38
CA ASP A 369 -12.73 -12.66 -7.36
C ASP A 369 -13.00 -13.14 -5.92
N ASP A 370 -14.22 -13.58 -5.63
CA ASP A 370 -14.65 -13.95 -4.27
C ASP A 370 -13.98 -15.24 -3.75
N SER A 371 -13.27 -15.96 -4.64
CA SER A 371 -12.52 -17.18 -4.34
C SER A 371 -11.03 -16.91 -4.06
N VAL A 372 -10.58 -15.66 -4.14
CA VAL A 372 -9.18 -15.25 -3.93
C VAL A 372 -9.00 -14.69 -2.53
N ILE A 373 -8.14 -15.33 -1.74
CA ILE A 373 -7.98 -15.04 -0.31
C ILE A 373 -6.53 -14.64 -0.01
N HIS A 374 -6.36 -13.58 0.76
CA HIS A 374 -5.07 -13.18 1.28
C HIS A 374 -4.83 -13.80 2.67
N ILE A 375 -3.62 -14.29 2.91
CA ILE A 375 -3.14 -14.74 4.21
C ILE A 375 -2.13 -13.69 4.72
N PRO A 376 -2.53 -12.76 5.61
CA PRO A 376 -1.71 -11.63 6.08
C PRO A 376 -0.62 -12.04 7.09
N HIS A 377 0.16 -13.05 6.73
CA HIS A 377 1.32 -13.54 7.45
C HIS A 377 2.48 -13.76 6.48
N VAL A 378 3.70 -13.57 6.95
CA VAL A 378 4.91 -13.79 6.14
C VAL A 378 5.14 -15.29 6.04
N LEU A 379 4.68 -15.90 4.96
CA LEU A 379 4.78 -17.35 4.75
C LEU A 379 5.83 -17.76 3.71
N TYR A 380 6.60 -16.80 3.21
CA TYR A 380 7.66 -17.03 2.24
C TYR A 380 8.87 -16.13 2.50
N HIS A 381 10.05 -16.71 2.35
CA HIS A 381 11.32 -16.02 2.54
C HIS A 381 12.15 -16.09 1.24
N TRP A 382 12.15 -14.98 0.49
CA TRP A 382 12.81 -14.88 -0.81
C TRP A 382 14.30 -14.54 -0.67
N ARG A 383 15.19 -15.44 -1.10
CA ARG A 383 16.63 -15.22 -0.97
C ARG A 383 17.17 -14.22 -1.98
N ILE A 384 17.94 -13.27 -1.46
CA ILE A 384 18.72 -12.34 -2.26
C ILE A 384 20.05 -13.02 -2.62
N VAL A 385 20.06 -13.78 -3.72
CA VAL A 385 21.31 -14.33 -4.29
C VAL A 385 21.84 -13.43 -5.42
N PRO A 386 23.17 -13.27 -5.59
CA PRO A 386 23.74 -12.56 -6.74
C PRO A 386 23.27 -13.16 -8.07
N GLY A 387 22.61 -12.35 -8.93
CA GLY A 387 22.01 -12.81 -10.19
C GLY A 387 20.58 -13.35 -10.10
N SER A 388 19.94 -13.25 -8.93
CA SER A 388 18.49 -13.44 -8.78
C SER A 388 17.74 -12.12 -9.00
N THR A 389 16.51 -12.24 -9.52
CA THR A 389 15.53 -11.14 -9.64
C THR A 389 15.29 -10.41 -8.31
N ALA A 390 15.61 -11.03 -7.18
CA ALA A 390 15.52 -10.45 -5.83
C ALA A 390 16.45 -9.24 -5.60
N GLY A 391 17.62 -9.22 -6.27
CA GLY A 391 18.73 -8.30 -5.99
C GLY A 391 18.89 -7.14 -6.98
N SER A 392 18.24 -7.18 -8.15
CA SER A 392 18.35 -6.13 -9.16
C SER A 392 17.04 -5.96 -9.93
N GLY A 393 16.46 -4.75 -9.91
CA GLY A 393 15.31 -4.39 -10.76
C GLY A 393 15.65 -4.29 -12.27
N SER A 394 16.79 -4.84 -12.67
CA SER A 394 17.39 -4.72 -14.01
C SER A 394 17.67 -6.08 -14.68
N GLU A 395 17.06 -7.16 -14.19
CA GLU A 395 17.20 -8.51 -14.73
C GLU A 395 15.80 -9.11 -14.96
N LYS A 396 15.36 -9.57 -16.13
CA LYS A 396 15.86 -9.65 -17.51
C LYS A 396 14.68 -9.22 -18.42
N PRO A 397 14.88 -8.52 -19.55
CA PRO A 397 13.79 -7.99 -20.38
C PRO A 397 12.68 -8.99 -20.74
N TYR A 398 13.01 -10.28 -20.81
CA TYR A 398 12.05 -11.33 -21.15
C TYR A 398 10.92 -11.50 -20.12
N ALA A 399 11.18 -11.33 -18.82
CA ALA A 399 10.17 -11.56 -17.77
C ALA A 399 9.09 -10.47 -17.86
N LEU A 400 9.51 -9.21 -18.01
CA LEU A 400 8.59 -8.10 -18.28
C LEU A 400 7.79 -8.32 -19.57
N ILE A 401 8.43 -8.76 -20.66
CA ILE A 401 7.75 -9.07 -21.92
C ILE A 401 6.72 -10.20 -21.72
N ALA A 402 7.06 -11.23 -20.95
CA ALA A 402 6.16 -12.31 -20.61
C ALA A 402 4.97 -11.83 -19.77
N ALA A 403 5.19 -10.96 -18.79
CA ALA A 403 4.14 -10.35 -17.97
C ALA A 403 3.18 -9.48 -18.80
N ILE A 404 3.71 -8.63 -19.70
CA ILE A 404 2.89 -7.84 -20.64
C ILE A 404 2.04 -8.77 -21.50
N ARG A 405 2.64 -9.80 -22.10
CA ARG A 405 1.91 -10.75 -22.93
C ARG A 405 0.86 -11.55 -22.14
N ALA A 406 1.14 -11.89 -20.89
CA ALA A 406 0.20 -12.61 -20.02
C ALA A 406 -1.06 -11.76 -19.77
N LEU A 407 -0.85 -10.47 -19.51
CA LEU A 407 -1.91 -9.51 -19.30
C LEU A 407 -2.69 -9.20 -20.60
N GLU A 408 -2.02 -9.04 -21.74
CA GLU A 408 -2.69 -8.89 -23.05
C GLU A 408 -3.55 -10.12 -23.39
N ASP A 409 -3.02 -11.32 -23.16
CA ASP A 409 -3.74 -12.57 -23.34
C ASP A 409 -4.97 -12.66 -22.39
N HIS A 410 -4.83 -12.20 -21.14
CA HIS A 410 -5.94 -12.10 -20.18
C HIS A 410 -7.03 -11.15 -20.67
N LEU A 411 -6.67 -9.93 -21.07
CA LEU A 411 -7.61 -8.93 -21.58
C LEU A 411 -8.37 -9.46 -22.80
N LYS A 412 -7.67 -10.17 -23.69
CA LYS A 412 -8.27 -10.82 -24.86
C LYS A 412 -9.26 -11.93 -24.47
N ARG A 413 -8.93 -12.80 -23.51
CA ARG A 413 -9.82 -13.87 -23.03
C ARG A 413 -11.06 -13.32 -22.30
N ALA A 414 -10.88 -12.26 -21.51
CA ALA A 414 -11.95 -11.57 -20.81
C ALA A 414 -12.79 -10.65 -21.71
N ASN A 415 -12.45 -10.55 -23.01
CA ASN A 415 -13.09 -9.66 -23.98
C ASN A 415 -13.09 -8.19 -23.53
N ILE A 416 -12.00 -7.75 -22.92
CA ILE A 416 -11.79 -6.38 -22.45
C ILE A 416 -10.98 -5.63 -23.50
N SER A 417 -11.54 -4.54 -24.02
CA SER A 417 -10.84 -3.67 -24.97
C SER A 417 -9.91 -2.70 -24.24
N ALA A 418 -8.63 -3.06 -24.17
CA ALA A 418 -7.60 -2.26 -23.51
C ALA A 418 -6.21 -2.52 -24.11
N THR A 419 -5.25 -1.64 -23.81
CA THR A 419 -3.83 -1.82 -24.14
C THR A 419 -3.00 -1.91 -22.85
N VAL A 420 -1.86 -2.61 -22.91
CA VAL A 420 -0.92 -2.71 -21.79
C VAL A 420 0.28 -1.79 -22.05
N GLU A 421 0.61 -0.97 -21.05
CA GLU A 421 1.74 -0.05 -21.06
C GLU A 421 2.69 -0.38 -19.88
N HIS A 422 3.97 -0.04 -20.04
CA HIS A 422 4.98 -0.13 -18.98
C HIS A 422 5.46 1.28 -18.62
N PRO A 423 4.77 2.00 -17.71
CA PRO A 423 4.99 3.42 -17.50
C PRO A 423 6.26 3.74 -16.71
N VAL A 424 6.80 2.78 -15.95
CA VAL A 424 7.95 2.99 -15.08
C VAL A 424 9.04 1.96 -15.40
N GLU A 425 10.00 2.34 -16.25
CA GLU A 425 11.08 1.45 -16.72
C GLU A 425 11.82 0.72 -15.60
N SER A 426 11.98 1.36 -14.43
CA SER A 426 12.72 0.82 -13.29
C SER A 426 11.94 -0.13 -12.39
N LEU A 427 10.65 -0.34 -12.64
CA LEU A 427 9.77 -1.20 -11.82
C LEU A 427 9.01 -2.19 -12.70
N GLY A 428 8.66 -3.35 -12.17
CA GLY A 428 7.79 -4.33 -12.86
C GLY A 428 6.30 -3.95 -12.91
N VAL A 429 5.96 -2.67 -12.77
CA VAL A 429 4.58 -2.15 -12.65
C VAL A 429 3.99 -1.94 -14.05
N LEU A 430 2.89 -2.60 -14.36
CA LEU A 430 2.15 -2.47 -15.63
C LEU A 430 0.95 -1.54 -15.50
N ARG A 431 0.54 -0.93 -16.62
CA ARG A 431 -0.70 -0.15 -16.72
C ARG A 431 -1.63 -0.76 -17.76
N VAL A 432 -2.86 -1.02 -17.37
CA VAL A 432 -3.95 -1.31 -18.31
C VAL A 432 -4.64 0.00 -18.66
N ARG A 433 -4.61 0.37 -19.94
CA ARG A 433 -5.32 1.53 -20.46
C ARG A 433 -6.58 1.08 -21.19
N TYR A 434 -7.73 1.28 -20.56
CA TYR A 434 -9.02 0.85 -21.09
C TYR A 434 -9.49 1.75 -22.23
N THR A 435 -10.11 1.14 -23.24
CA THR A 435 -10.68 1.87 -24.37
C THR A 435 -11.96 2.57 -23.92
N LEU A 436 -12.08 3.85 -24.26
CA LEU A 436 -13.30 4.61 -24.01
C LEU A 436 -14.47 4.10 -24.87
N PRO A 437 -15.70 4.09 -24.35
CA PRO A 437 -16.88 3.84 -25.17
C PRO A 437 -17.00 4.85 -26.32
N SER A 438 -17.52 4.38 -27.45
CA SER A 438 -17.84 5.21 -28.62
C SER A 438 -19.31 5.00 -29.01
N PRO A 439 -20.16 6.05 -29.02
CA PRO A 439 -19.84 7.43 -28.67
C PRO A 439 -19.45 7.62 -27.19
N GLN A 440 -18.67 8.67 -26.90
CA GLN A 440 -18.29 8.99 -25.52
C GLN A 440 -19.53 9.29 -24.68
N PRO A 441 -19.71 8.66 -23.50
CA PRO A 441 -20.83 8.96 -22.62
C PRO A 441 -20.74 10.40 -22.10
N LYS A 442 -21.88 11.01 -21.77
CA LYS A 442 -21.86 12.38 -21.25
C LYS A 442 -21.40 12.40 -19.80
N VAL A 443 -20.48 13.31 -19.45
CA VAL A 443 -20.06 13.56 -18.06
C VAL A 443 -20.65 14.89 -17.56
N SER A 444 -21.25 14.90 -16.38
CA SER A 444 -21.62 16.14 -15.68
C SER A 444 -20.58 16.46 -14.60
N ILE A 445 -19.77 17.49 -14.84
CA ILE A 445 -18.79 18.01 -13.88
C ILE A 445 -19.52 18.97 -12.94
N ILE A 446 -19.54 18.67 -11.66
CA ILE A 446 -20.25 19.42 -10.62
C ILE A 446 -19.23 20.18 -9.78
N ILE A 447 -19.37 21.50 -9.71
CA ILE A 447 -18.43 22.41 -9.03
C ILE A 447 -19.18 23.32 -8.06
N PRO A 448 -19.27 22.97 -6.76
CA PRO A 448 -19.78 23.87 -5.74
C PRO A 448 -18.81 25.02 -5.46
N THR A 449 -19.33 26.24 -5.28
CA THR A 449 -18.49 27.41 -5.01
C THR A 449 -19.26 28.52 -4.31
N ARG A 450 -18.53 29.39 -3.61
CA ARG A 450 -19.04 30.65 -3.03
C ARG A 450 -17.91 31.68 -2.99
N ASP A 451 -18.12 32.83 -3.64
CA ASP A 451 -17.22 34.01 -3.59
C ASP A 451 -15.71 33.68 -3.78
N GLY A 452 -15.41 32.68 -4.62
CA GLY A 452 -14.06 32.14 -4.87
C GLY A 452 -13.61 32.31 -6.32
N LEU A 453 -13.92 33.46 -6.93
CA LEU A 453 -13.77 33.69 -8.38
C LEU A 453 -12.38 33.34 -8.94
N VAL A 454 -11.30 33.70 -8.23
CA VAL A 454 -9.93 33.45 -8.71
C VAL A 454 -9.68 31.94 -8.89
N LEU A 455 -10.02 31.15 -7.88
CA LEU A 455 -9.86 29.70 -7.89
C LEU A 455 -10.80 29.05 -8.90
N LEU A 456 -12.08 29.43 -8.88
CA LEU A 456 -13.07 28.90 -9.82
C LEU A 456 -12.66 29.16 -11.27
N LYS A 457 -12.19 30.38 -11.57
CA LYS A 457 -11.74 30.73 -12.90
C LYS A 457 -10.50 29.91 -13.31
N GLN A 458 -9.53 29.73 -12.41
CA GLN A 458 -8.36 28.87 -12.67
C GLN A 458 -8.79 27.42 -12.94
N CYS A 459 -9.72 26.90 -12.14
CA CYS A 459 -10.29 25.57 -12.31
C CYS A 459 -10.94 25.43 -13.68
N LEU A 460 -11.89 26.30 -14.03
CA LEU A 460 -12.61 26.26 -15.30
C LEU A 460 -11.68 26.48 -16.49
N ASP A 461 -10.75 27.44 -16.42
CA ASP A 461 -9.76 27.67 -17.47
C ASP A 461 -8.89 26.43 -17.70
N SER A 462 -8.50 25.71 -16.62
CA SER A 462 -7.74 24.45 -16.75
C SER A 462 -8.59 23.32 -17.34
N VAL A 463 -9.87 23.20 -16.94
CA VAL A 463 -10.80 22.20 -17.49
C VAL A 463 -11.01 22.44 -18.98
N PHE A 464 -11.31 23.67 -19.41
CA PHE A 464 -11.50 23.98 -20.83
C PHE A 464 -10.19 23.96 -21.64
N GLY A 465 -9.06 24.30 -21.03
CA GLY A 465 -7.78 24.42 -21.70
C GLY A 465 -7.05 23.10 -21.93
N TYR A 466 -7.20 22.13 -21.01
CA TYR A 466 -6.43 20.89 -21.04
C TYR A 466 -7.26 19.63 -21.33
N THR A 467 -8.56 19.60 -21.00
CA THR A 467 -9.36 18.35 -21.08
C THR A 467 -9.55 17.87 -22.52
N LEU A 468 -9.08 16.66 -22.82
CA LEU A 468 -9.26 16.03 -24.15
C LEU A 468 -10.64 15.39 -24.35
N TYR A 469 -11.33 15.04 -23.26
CA TYR A 469 -12.67 14.48 -23.29
C TYR A 469 -13.66 15.50 -23.85
N GLN A 470 -14.54 15.10 -24.78
CA GLN A 470 -15.36 16.06 -25.54
C GLN A 470 -16.80 16.16 -25.02
N ASN A 471 -17.37 15.06 -24.54
CA ASN A 471 -18.79 15.02 -24.17
C ASN A 471 -19.01 15.31 -22.69
N PHE A 472 -18.85 16.57 -22.28
CA PHE A 472 -19.11 16.98 -20.90
C PHE A 472 -19.94 18.26 -20.80
N GLU A 473 -20.64 18.38 -19.67
CA GLU A 473 -21.23 19.63 -19.20
C GLU A 473 -20.65 20.01 -17.84
N ILE A 474 -20.71 21.29 -17.49
CA ILE A 474 -20.30 21.81 -16.20
C ILE A 474 -21.54 22.40 -15.50
N ILE A 475 -21.76 21.98 -14.26
CA ILE A 475 -22.79 22.49 -13.37
C ILE A 475 -22.09 23.17 -12.21
N ILE A 476 -22.10 24.50 -12.22
CA ILE A 476 -21.57 25.31 -11.11
C ILE A 476 -22.70 25.48 -10.10
N VAL A 477 -22.45 25.12 -8.84
CA VAL A 477 -23.41 25.32 -7.75
C VAL A 477 -22.97 26.54 -6.94
N ASP A 478 -23.60 27.68 -7.22
CA ASP A 478 -23.42 28.93 -6.49
C ASP A 478 -24.11 28.86 -5.13
N ASN A 479 -23.34 28.69 -4.05
CA ASN A 479 -23.87 28.67 -2.68
C ASN A 479 -24.00 30.08 -2.09
N GLY A 480 -24.79 30.93 -2.74
CA GLY A 480 -25.11 32.28 -2.26
C GLY A 480 -23.93 33.25 -2.34
N SER A 481 -23.22 33.28 -3.47
CA SER A 481 -22.20 34.31 -3.75
C SER A 481 -22.84 35.70 -3.77
N VAL A 482 -22.10 36.68 -3.24
CA VAL A 482 -22.53 38.08 -3.11
C VAL A 482 -21.58 39.06 -3.77
N GLN A 483 -20.35 38.64 -4.10
CA GLN A 483 -19.38 39.52 -4.75
C GLN A 483 -19.82 39.86 -6.18
N PRO A 484 -19.91 41.16 -6.54
CA PRO A 484 -20.34 41.58 -7.87
C PRO A 484 -19.50 40.98 -9.01
N GLU A 485 -18.19 40.79 -8.79
CA GLU A 485 -17.27 40.20 -9.76
C GLU A 485 -17.62 38.74 -10.05
N THR A 486 -17.97 37.98 -9.01
CA THR A 486 -18.38 36.57 -9.11
C THR A 486 -19.70 36.44 -9.87
N MET A 487 -20.68 37.29 -9.54
CA MET A 487 -21.98 37.32 -10.23
C MET A 487 -21.82 37.65 -11.72
N LYS A 488 -21.00 38.66 -12.03
CA LYS A 488 -20.70 39.03 -13.42
C LYS A 488 -20.05 37.86 -14.18
N TYR A 489 -19.12 37.15 -13.54
CA TYR A 489 -18.49 35.98 -14.16
C TYR A 489 -19.48 34.84 -14.39
N PHE A 490 -20.46 34.63 -13.50
CA PHE A 490 -21.53 33.65 -13.73
C PHE A 490 -22.39 34.00 -14.95
N ASP A 491 -22.73 35.28 -15.14
CA ASP A 491 -23.47 35.73 -16.32
C ASP A 491 -22.67 35.51 -17.62
N GLU A 492 -21.36 35.75 -17.58
CA GLU A 492 -20.43 35.54 -18.69
C GLU A 492 -20.26 34.05 -19.02
N ILE A 493 -19.97 33.20 -18.03
CA ILE A 493 -19.68 31.78 -18.26
C ILE A 493 -20.94 30.99 -18.65
N SER A 494 -22.12 31.41 -18.18
CA SER A 494 -23.40 30.79 -18.53
C SER A 494 -23.79 30.97 -20.01
N GLN A 495 -23.09 31.83 -20.77
CA GLN A 495 -23.28 31.93 -22.22
C GLN A 495 -22.73 30.72 -22.97
N ARG A 496 -21.88 29.90 -22.35
CA ARG A 496 -21.40 28.65 -22.93
C ARG A 496 -22.51 27.60 -22.90
N SER A 497 -22.74 26.93 -24.04
CA SER A 497 -23.82 25.94 -24.19
C SER A 497 -23.68 24.71 -23.29
N ASN A 498 -22.48 24.42 -22.80
CA ASN A 498 -22.19 23.29 -21.93
C ASN A 498 -21.94 23.70 -20.46
N VAL A 499 -22.30 24.92 -20.07
CA VAL A 499 -22.19 25.39 -18.68
C VAL A 499 -23.56 25.82 -18.14
N ARG A 500 -23.87 25.42 -16.92
CA ARG A 500 -25.06 25.84 -16.19
C ARG A 500 -24.67 26.27 -14.77
N VAL A 501 -25.16 27.43 -14.35
CA VAL A 501 -25.03 27.89 -12.96
C VAL A 501 -26.35 27.64 -12.23
N LEU A 502 -26.28 26.95 -11.10
CA LEU A 502 -27.40 26.69 -10.19
C LEU A 502 -27.18 27.49 -8.92
N ARG A 503 -28.19 28.27 -8.52
CA ARG A 503 -28.11 29.04 -7.29
C ARG A 503 -28.77 28.29 -6.14
N ASP A 504 -28.07 28.21 -5.01
CA ASP A 504 -28.54 27.58 -3.78
C ASP A 504 -28.22 28.48 -2.56
N GLU A 505 -29.27 28.99 -1.91
CA GLU A 505 -29.16 29.90 -0.77
C GLU A 505 -29.13 29.15 0.58
N SER A 506 -29.11 27.81 0.58
CA SER A 506 -29.04 27.04 1.81
C SER A 506 -27.72 27.28 2.57
N PRO A 507 -27.67 27.00 3.89
CA PRO A 507 -26.41 26.90 4.60
C PRO A 507 -25.45 25.95 3.88
N PHE A 508 -24.15 26.24 3.94
CA PHE A 508 -23.14 25.44 3.25
C PHE A 508 -23.17 23.98 3.72
N ASN A 509 -23.38 23.09 2.76
CA ASN A 509 -23.33 21.65 2.95
C ASN A 509 -22.83 21.03 1.64
N PHE A 510 -21.59 20.54 1.64
CA PHE A 510 -20.96 20.01 0.44
C PHE A 510 -21.77 18.85 -0.16
N SER A 511 -22.24 17.93 0.68
CA SER A 511 -23.07 16.80 0.27
C SER A 511 -24.38 17.24 -0.37
N ALA A 512 -25.11 18.16 0.26
CA ALA A 512 -26.41 18.62 -0.24
C ALA A 512 -26.27 19.39 -1.57
N LEU A 513 -25.24 20.23 -1.72
CA LEU A 513 -24.97 20.98 -2.95
C LEU A 513 -24.65 20.03 -4.11
N ASN A 514 -23.82 19.02 -3.88
CA ASN A 514 -23.51 18.00 -4.88
C ASN A 514 -24.73 17.13 -5.22
N ASN A 515 -25.50 16.69 -4.22
CA ASN A 515 -26.74 15.94 -4.42
C ASN A 515 -27.77 16.74 -5.25
N HIS A 516 -27.91 18.03 -4.99
CA HIS A 516 -28.79 18.92 -5.75
C HIS A 516 -28.37 18.99 -7.23
N ALA A 517 -27.09 19.22 -7.50
CA ALA A 517 -26.58 19.24 -8.87
C ALA A 517 -26.69 17.87 -9.56
N ALA A 518 -26.44 16.77 -8.85
CA ALA A 518 -26.53 15.40 -9.36
C ALA A 518 -27.95 15.07 -9.85
N ARG A 519 -28.99 15.54 -9.14
CA ARG A 519 -30.40 15.33 -9.54
C ARG A 519 -30.71 15.95 -10.91
N VAL A 520 -30.19 17.14 -11.19
CA VAL A 520 -30.43 17.86 -12.45
C VAL A 520 -29.39 17.58 -13.53
N ALA A 521 -28.32 16.86 -13.20
CA ALA A 521 -27.27 16.44 -14.11
C ALA A 521 -27.81 15.50 -15.20
N THR A 522 -27.34 15.69 -16.43
CA THR A 522 -27.79 14.93 -17.60
C THR A 522 -26.74 13.92 -18.10
N GLY A 523 -25.56 13.91 -17.50
CA GLY A 523 -24.50 12.95 -17.76
C GLY A 523 -24.85 11.56 -17.25
N GLU A 524 -24.34 10.56 -17.96
CA GLU A 524 -24.31 9.17 -17.49
C GLU A 524 -23.28 8.99 -16.35
N PHE A 525 -22.25 9.83 -16.36
CA PHE A 525 -21.24 9.91 -15.31
C PHE A 525 -21.33 11.26 -14.61
N LEU A 526 -21.12 11.25 -13.30
CA LEU A 526 -20.94 12.43 -12.48
C LEU A 526 -19.45 12.58 -12.16
N CYS A 527 -18.93 13.79 -12.27
CA CYS A 527 -17.61 14.17 -11.79
C CYS A 527 -17.81 15.21 -10.68
N LEU A 528 -17.50 14.85 -9.43
CA LEU A 528 -17.46 15.82 -8.33
C LEU A 528 -16.09 16.48 -8.36
N LEU A 529 -16.05 17.81 -8.41
CA LEU A 529 -14.82 18.56 -8.57
C LEU A 529 -14.84 19.82 -7.69
N ASN A 530 -13.86 19.95 -6.82
CA ASN A 530 -13.71 21.17 -6.03
C ASN A 530 -13.30 22.36 -6.93
N ASN A 531 -13.70 23.57 -6.53
CA ASN A 531 -13.44 24.79 -7.29
C ASN A 531 -11.98 25.27 -7.25
N ASP A 532 -11.12 24.64 -6.44
CA ASP A 532 -9.69 24.94 -6.26
C ASP A 532 -8.78 23.83 -6.84
N ILE A 533 -9.33 23.05 -7.77
CA ILE A 533 -8.59 22.06 -8.57
C ILE A 533 -8.06 22.71 -9.84
N GLU A 534 -6.81 22.39 -10.17
CA GLU A 534 -6.16 22.74 -11.44
C GLU A 534 -5.74 21.47 -12.18
N VAL A 535 -6.31 21.25 -13.36
CA VAL A 535 -5.99 20.10 -14.23
C VAL A 535 -4.59 20.25 -14.81
N ILE A 536 -3.76 19.20 -14.69
CA ILE A 536 -2.42 19.15 -15.29
C ILE A 536 -2.20 17.98 -16.26
N SER A 537 -3.03 16.94 -16.20
CA SER A 537 -3.07 15.85 -17.19
C SER A 537 -4.21 16.12 -18.19
N PRO A 538 -3.94 16.23 -19.52
CA PRO A 538 -4.99 16.43 -20.52
C PRO A 538 -5.99 15.27 -20.66
N ASP A 539 -5.53 14.05 -20.39
CA ASP A 539 -6.29 12.80 -20.53
C ASP A 539 -7.00 12.35 -19.25
N TRP A 540 -7.00 13.18 -18.20
CA TRP A 540 -7.54 12.84 -16.87
C TRP A 540 -8.96 12.27 -16.93
N LEU A 541 -9.87 12.92 -17.67
CA LEU A 541 -11.27 12.50 -17.70
C LEU A 541 -11.46 11.25 -18.59
N ASN A 542 -10.62 11.08 -19.60
CA ASN A 542 -10.57 9.85 -20.40
C ASN A 542 -10.18 8.66 -19.53
N GLU A 543 -9.11 8.80 -18.75
CA GLU A 543 -8.66 7.78 -17.79
C GLU A 543 -9.77 7.44 -16.79
N MET A 544 -10.30 8.44 -16.10
CA MET A 544 -11.28 8.23 -15.03
C MET A 544 -12.60 7.65 -15.54
N VAL A 545 -13.11 8.11 -16.70
CA VAL A 545 -14.33 7.54 -17.31
C VAL A 545 -14.09 6.12 -17.81
N SER A 546 -12.92 5.81 -18.36
CA SER A 546 -12.62 4.45 -18.84
C SER A 546 -12.65 3.43 -17.69
N LEU A 547 -12.13 3.81 -16.52
CA LEU A 547 -12.17 3.01 -15.29
C LEU A 547 -13.58 2.97 -14.69
N ALA A 548 -14.25 4.12 -14.61
CA ALA A 548 -15.60 4.22 -14.09
C ALA A 548 -16.59 3.44 -14.95
N ASN A 549 -16.24 3.12 -16.20
CA ASN A 549 -17.05 2.31 -17.09
C ASN A 549 -16.92 0.79 -16.84
N LEU A 550 -15.92 0.33 -16.09
CA LEU A 550 -15.71 -1.11 -15.82
C LEU A 550 -16.85 -1.72 -15.00
N PRO A 551 -17.24 -2.98 -15.22
CA PRO A 551 -18.23 -3.63 -14.36
C PRO A 551 -17.87 -3.51 -12.87
N ARG A 552 -18.87 -3.23 -12.03
CA ARG A 552 -18.71 -3.05 -10.57
C ARG A 552 -17.75 -1.93 -10.14
N ALA A 553 -17.35 -1.02 -11.05
CA ALA A 553 -16.62 0.19 -10.65
C ALA A 553 -17.51 1.13 -9.83
N GLY A 554 -17.01 1.50 -8.64
CA GLY A 554 -17.58 2.53 -7.76
C GLY A 554 -16.99 3.90 -8.09
N ALA A 555 -16.52 4.63 -7.08
CA ALA A 555 -15.89 5.93 -7.25
C ALA A 555 -14.46 5.76 -7.81
N VAL A 556 -14.13 6.56 -8.82
CA VAL A 556 -12.78 6.64 -9.39
C VAL A 556 -12.15 7.95 -8.95
N GLY A 557 -11.05 7.89 -8.19
CA GLY A 557 -10.34 9.04 -7.66
C GLY A 557 -9.10 9.41 -8.47
N ALA A 558 -8.83 10.72 -8.57
CA ALA A 558 -7.65 11.28 -9.21
C ALA A 558 -6.41 11.26 -8.30
N CYS A 559 -5.23 11.46 -8.88
CA CYS A 559 -3.99 11.75 -8.16
C CYS A 559 -3.89 13.26 -7.91
N LEU A 560 -3.96 13.68 -6.64
CA LEU A 560 -3.90 15.09 -6.28
C LEU A 560 -2.55 15.45 -5.66
N TRP A 561 -1.94 16.49 -6.22
CA TRP A 561 -0.69 17.07 -5.75
C TRP A 561 -0.97 18.41 -5.07
N TYR A 562 -0.19 18.70 -4.02
CA TYR A 562 0.00 20.08 -3.60
C TYR A 562 0.76 20.86 -4.68
N PRO A 563 0.63 22.20 -4.73
CA PRO A 563 1.45 23.05 -5.60
C PRO A 563 2.97 22.93 -5.39
N THR A 564 3.38 22.24 -4.31
CA THR A 564 4.78 21.95 -3.95
C THR A 564 5.32 20.63 -4.55
N ASP A 565 4.58 19.97 -5.44
CA ASP A 565 4.87 18.62 -5.97
C ASP A 565 4.98 17.54 -4.88
N ALA A 566 4.26 17.74 -3.76
CA ALA A 566 4.06 16.74 -2.72
C ALA A 566 2.68 16.09 -2.90
N LEU A 567 2.60 14.77 -2.77
CA LEU A 567 1.37 14.03 -2.94
C LEU A 567 0.41 14.36 -1.80
N GLN A 568 -0.80 14.77 -2.15
CA GLN A 568 -1.87 15.04 -1.21
C GLN A 568 -2.84 13.86 -1.16
N HIS A 569 -3.26 13.35 -2.31
CA HIS A 569 -4.17 12.22 -2.40
C HIS A 569 -3.61 11.11 -3.29
N GLY A 570 -3.05 10.10 -2.63
CA GLY A 570 -2.67 8.82 -3.23
C GLY A 570 -3.72 7.72 -3.05
N GLY A 571 -4.93 8.07 -2.57
CA GLY A 571 -5.87 7.13 -1.99
C GLY A 571 -6.19 7.36 -0.51
N VAL A 572 -7.31 6.82 -0.02
CA VAL A 572 -7.70 6.90 1.40
C VAL A 572 -7.83 5.50 2.03
N VAL A 573 -7.24 5.35 3.21
CA VAL A 573 -7.28 4.17 4.07
C VAL A 573 -8.14 4.46 5.30
N LEU A 574 -9.08 3.57 5.62
CA LEU A 574 -9.92 3.59 6.81
C LEU A 574 -9.11 3.29 8.08
N GLY A 575 -9.49 3.92 9.19
CA GLY A 575 -8.83 3.80 10.48
C GLY A 575 -7.51 4.56 10.61
N LEU A 576 -6.87 4.93 9.50
CA LEU A 576 -5.60 5.66 9.50
C LEU A 576 -5.81 7.05 10.13
N GLY A 577 -5.19 7.29 11.28
CA GLY A 577 -5.35 8.52 12.05
C GLY A 577 -6.72 8.70 12.71
N GLY A 578 -7.49 7.62 12.90
CA GLY A 578 -8.79 7.60 13.58
C GLY A 578 -9.89 7.07 12.68
N ILE A 579 -10.36 7.89 11.74
CA ILE A 579 -11.46 7.52 10.81
C ILE A 579 -10.92 7.14 9.44
N ALA A 580 -10.14 8.02 8.83
CA ALA A 580 -9.60 7.81 7.49
C ALA A 580 -8.43 8.76 7.23
N GLY A 581 -7.45 8.30 6.46
CA GLY A 581 -6.25 9.07 6.14
C GLY A 581 -5.71 8.80 4.73
N HIS A 582 -4.99 9.77 4.18
CA HIS A 582 -4.44 9.68 2.82
C HIS A 582 -3.15 8.86 2.80
N MET A 583 -3.08 7.86 1.91
CA MET A 583 -1.86 7.07 1.73
C MET A 583 -0.78 7.88 1.00
N HIS A 584 0.49 7.66 1.37
CA HIS A 584 1.66 8.35 0.81
C HIS A 584 1.59 9.89 0.93
N HIS A 585 0.85 10.42 1.92
CA HIS A 585 0.77 11.86 2.16
C HIS A 585 2.18 12.48 2.30
N MET A 586 2.39 13.61 1.63
CA MET A 586 3.67 14.34 1.53
C MET A 586 4.78 13.60 0.78
N MET A 587 4.48 12.48 0.11
CA MET A 587 5.44 11.81 -0.77
C MET A 587 5.80 12.73 -1.93
N LYS A 588 7.09 12.87 -2.23
CA LYS A 588 7.54 13.71 -3.35
C LYS A 588 7.20 13.06 -4.69
N ARG A 589 6.82 13.89 -5.67
CA ARG A 589 6.60 13.45 -7.05
C ARG A 589 7.80 12.70 -7.63
N GLY A 590 7.52 11.63 -8.37
CA GLY A 590 8.51 10.72 -8.94
C GLY A 590 9.02 9.64 -7.98
N HIS A 591 8.55 9.60 -6.73
CA HIS A 591 8.68 8.40 -5.89
C HIS A 591 7.54 7.42 -6.18
N PHE A 592 7.81 6.13 -5.94
CA PHE A 592 6.90 5.04 -6.29
C PHE A 592 6.03 4.56 -5.13
N GLY A 593 6.28 5.08 -3.91
CA GLY A 593 5.60 4.65 -2.70
C GLY A 593 5.92 3.21 -2.28
N TYR A 594 5.17 2.72 -1.31
CA TYR A 594 5.28 1.38 -0.75
C TYR A 594 5.11 0.32 -1.84
N PHE A 595 6.20 -0.40 -2.17
CA PHE A 595 6.23 -1.43 -3.23
C PHE A 595 5.57 -1.00 -4.55
N GLY A 596 5.76 0.26 -4.96
CA GLY A 596 5.21 0.75 -6.24
C GLY A 596 3.73 1.16 -6.21
N ARG A 597 3.06 1.08 -5.05
CA ARG A 597 1.63 1.40 -4.93
C ARG A 597 1.30 2.85 -5.29
N ALA A 598 2.21 3.82 -5.16
CA ALA A 598 1.89 5.21 -5.52
C ALA A 598 1.92 5.48 -7.04
N VAL A 599 2.29 4.48 -7.84
CA VAL A 599 2.27 4.54 -9.32
C VAL A 599 1.47 3.40 -9.94
N ALA A 600 0.64 2.72 -9.13
CA ALA A 600 -0.22 1.64 -9.54
C ALA A 600 -1.70 2.02 -9.43
N THR A 601 -2.47 1.78 -10.49
CA THR A 601 -3.93 1.81 -10.39
C THR A 601 -4.35 0.68 -9.45
N GLN A 602 -5.19 0.98 -8.46
CA GLN A 602 -5.57 0.00 -7.44
C GLN A 602 -6.97 0.25 -6.89
N ASN A 603 -7.56 -0.79 -6.33
CA ASN A 603 -8.75 -0.65 -5.51
C ASN A 603 -8.38 -0.12 -4.13
N LEU A 604 -9.20 0.78 -3.60
CA LEU A 604 -9.04 1.35 -2.27
C LEU A 604 -10.39 1.41 -1.58
N SER A 605 -10.36 1.56 -0.26
CA SER A 605 -11.60 1.70 0.50
C SER A 605 -12.28 3.03 0.23
N ALA A 606 -11.52 4.11 0.10
CA ALA A 606 -12.07 5.41 -0.28
C ALA A 606 -11.14 6.24 -1.18
N VAL A 607 -11.78 7.18 -1.90
CA VAL A 607 -11.14 8.24 -2.67
C VAL A 607 -11.81 9.57 -2.34
N THR A 608 -11.11 10.69 -2.53
CA THR A 608 -11.66 11.99 -2.14
C THR A 608 -12.61 12.59 -3.17
N ALA A 609 -13.64 13.30 -2.71
CA ALA A 609 -14.55 14.06 -3.57
C ALA A 609 -13.97 15.40 -4.07
N ALA A 610 -12.71 15.72 -3.73
CA ALA A 610 -12.03 16.85 -4.36
C ALA A 610 -11.91 16.66 -5.88
N CYS A 611 -11.72 15.42 -6.35
CA CYS A 611 -11.97 15.01 -7.72
C CYS A 611 -12.28 13.51 -7.77
N LEU A 612 -13.54 13.15 -8.03
CA LEU A 612 -13.94 11.77 -8.30
C LEU A 612 -14.93 11.67 -9.46
N VAL A 613 -14.92 10.53 -10.15
CA VAL A 613 -15.88 10.17 -11.20
C VAL A 613 -16.64 8.91 -10.80
N VAL A 614 -17.95 8.91 -11.01
CA VAL A 614 -18.83 7.77 -10.71
C VAL A 614 -19.98 7.71 -11.69
N ARG A 615 -20.50 6.51 -11.97
CA ARG A 615 -21.75 6.39 -12.74
C ARG A 615 -22.91 6.99 -11.98
N LYS A 616 -23.72 7.79 -12.65
CA LYS A 616 -24.90 8.42 -12.05
C LYS A 616 -25.87 7.38 -11.48
N SER A 617 -26.11 6.29 -12.20
CA SER A 617 -26.97 5.20 -11.73
C SER A 617 -26.48 4.59 -10.41
N VAL A 618 -25.17 4.44 -10.25
CA VAL A 618 -24.54 3.91 -9.03
C VAL A 618 -24.58 4.94 -7.89
N TYR A 619 -24.38 6.22 -8.21
CA TYR A 619 -24.55 7.31 -7.24
C TYR A 619 -25.97 7.35 -6.68
N ASP A 620 -26.97 7.26 -7.56
CA ASP A 620 -28.39 7.27 -7.21
C ASP A 620 -28.79 6.00 -6.43
N GLU A 621 -28.25 4.83 -6.80
CA GLU A 621 -28.52 3.55 -6.15
C GLU A 621 -28.15 3.56 -4.66
N VAL A 622 -27.00 4.14 -4.31
CA VAL A 622 -26.55 4.23 -2.91
C VAL A 622 -27.05 5.46 -2.17
N GLY A 623 -27.89 6.29 -2.82
CA GLY A 623 -28.48 7.49 -2.23
C GLY A 623 -27.54 8.70 -2.13
N GLY A 624 -26.44 8.71 -2.91
CA GLY A 624 -25.49 9.82 -2.95
C GLY A 624 -24.73 10.09 -1.65
N LEU A 625 -24.20 11.31 -1.53
CA LEU A 625 -23.45 11.79 -0.36
C LEU A 625 -24.38 11.97 0.85
N GLU A 626 -23.89 11.65 2.05
CA GLU A 626 -24.63 11.84 3.30
C GLU A 626 -24.71 13.32 3.67
N GLU A 627 -25.93 13.87 3.73
CA GLU A 627 -26.16 15.30 3.99
C GLU A 627 -25.92 15.67 5.46
N ASP A 628 -25.95 14.70 6.38
CA ASP A 628 -25.53 14.90 7.77
C ASP A 628 -24.00 15.07 7.94
N LEU A 629 -23.22 14.76 6.89
CA LEU A 629 -21.78 14.98 6.79
C LEU A 629 -21.51 16.19 5.90
N ALA A 630 -21.81 17.39 6.40
CA ALA A 630 -21.79 18.60 5.60
C ALA A 630 -20.40 18.96 5.06
N VAL A 631 -19.32 18.53 5.73
CA VAL A 631 -18.01 19.15 5.54
C VAL A 631 -16.84 18.14 5.54
N ALA A 632 -16.85 17.16 6.44
CA ALA A 632 -15.81 16.12 6.53
C ALA A 632 -16.38 14.70 6.34
N PHE A 633 -15.56 13.79 5.83
CA PHE A 633 -15.85 12.36 5.65
C PHE A 633 -17.04 12.00 4.74
N ASN A 634 -17.67 12.96 4.06
CA ASN A 634 -18.77 12.69 3.13
C ASN A 634 -18.35 11.77 1.97
N ASP A 635 -17.14 11.97 1.45
CA ASP A 635 -16.53 11.16 0.40
C ASP A 635 -16.17 9.75 0.90
N VAL A 636 -15.66 9.65 2.13
CA VAL A 636 -15.40 8.37 2.80
C VAL A 636 -16.69 7.59 3.00
N ASP A 637 -17.74 8.18 3.58
CA ASP A 637 -19.04 7.53 3.75
C ASP A 637 -19.62 7.06 2.41
N PHE A 638 -19.57 7.91 1.38
CA PHE A 638 -20.04 7.55 0.05
C PHE A 638 -19.28 6.37 -0.53
N CYS A 639 -17.94 6.37 -0.42
CA CYS A 639 -17.11 5.26 -0.83
C CYS A 639 -17.45 3.96 -0.07
N MET A 640 -17.73 4.04 1.23
CA MET A 640 -18.14 2.89 2.04
C MET A 640 -19.53 2.37 1.66
N LYS A 641 -20.49 3.25 1.33
CA LYS A 641 -21.78 2.84 0.75
C LYS A 641 -21.60 2.04 -0.53
N LEU A 642 -20.69 2.46 -1.41
CA LEU A 642 -20.36 1.75 -2.65
C LEU A 642 -19.77 0.36 -2.38
N LEU A 643 -18.83 0.25 -1.44
CA LEU A 643 -18.26 -1.05 -1.03
C LEU A 643 -19.36 -1.98 -0.50
N LYS A 644 -20.25 -1.47 0.37
CA LYS A 644 -21.36 -2.25 0.94
C LYS A 644 -22.35 -2.72 -0.13
N ALA A 645 -22.54 -1.95 -1.21
CA ALA A 645 -23.34 -2.34 -2.38
C ALA A 645 -22.60 -3.30 -3.34
N GLY A 646 -21.34 -3.65 -3.04
CA GLY A 646 -20.55 -4.60 -3.83
C GLY A 646 -19.82 -3.99 -5.02
N TYR A 647 -19.68 -2.66 -5.06
CA TYR A 647 -18.80 -1.95 -5.99
C TYR A 647 -17.38 -1.84 -5.43
N ARG A 648 -16.42 -1.53 -6.31
CA ARG A 648 -15.02 -1.31 -5.92
C ARG A 648 -14.60 0.10 -6.30
N ASN A 649 -14.16 0.88 -5.32
CA ASN A 649 -13.56 2.18 -5.59
C ASN A 649 -12.17 1.97 -6.21
N ILE A 650 -11.76 2.87 -7.09
CA ILE A 650 -10.52 2.78 -7.86
C ILE A 650 -9.77 4.10 -7.70
N TRP A 651 -8.48 4.04 -7.40
CA TRP A 651 -7.60 5.19 -7.51
C TRP A 651 -6.64 5.00 -8.68
N THR A 652 -6.46 6.05 -9.48
CA THR A 652 -5.53 6.05 -10.61
C THR A 652 -4.45 7.12 -10.44
N PRO A 653 -3.15 6.76 -10.59
CA PRO A 653 -2.06 7.73 -10.59
C PRO A 653 -2.01 8.54 -11.90
N TYR A 654 -2.81 8.19 -12.91
CA TYR A 654 -2.70 8.73 -14.27
C TYR A 654 -3.69 9.87 -14.58
N ALA A 655 -4.59 10.21 -13.66
CA ALA A 655 -5.38 11.43 -13.70
C ALA A 655 -4.80 12.43 -12.69
N GLU A 656 -3.84 13.25 -13.12
CA GLU A 656 -3.09 14.16 -12.24
C GLU A 656 -3.65 15.58 -12.23
N MET A 657 -3.76 16.15 -11.04
CA MET A 657 -4.21 17.53 -10.81
C MET A 657 -3.48 18.16 -9.63
N TYR A 658 -3.40 19.50 -9.60
CA TYR A 658 -3.10 20.22 -8.37
C TYR A 658 -4.39 20.52 -7.62
N HIS A 659 -4.34 20.39 -6.30
CA HIS A 659 -5.40 20.85 -5.41
C HIS A 659 -4.81 21.92 -4.48
N HIS A 660 -5.29 23.16 -4.62
CA HIS A 660 -4.78 24.34 -3.91
C HIS A 660 -5.32 24.45 -2.47
N GLU A 661 -5.58 23.30 -1.83
CA GLU A 661 -6.23 23.09 -0.54
C GLU A 661 -5.98 24.22 0.49
N SER A 662 -7.03 24.58 1.24
CA SER A 662 -7.04 25.65 2.25
C SER A 662 -7.01 27.08 1.73
N ALA A 663 -7.07 27.32 0.40
CA ALA A 663 -7.18 28.67 -0.14
C ALA A 663 -8.50 29.39 0.24
N THR A 664 -9.58 28.64 0.50
CA THR A 664 -10.90 29.19 0.89
C THR A 664 -11.35 28.79 2.29
N ARG A 665 -10.90 27.64 2.82
CA ARG A 665 -11.53 26.99 3.99
C ARG A 665 -10.73 27.05 5.31
N GLY A 666 -9.39 27.03 5.30
CA GLY A 666 -8.58 26.87 6.52
C GLY A 666 -8.71 25.49 7.19
N SER A 667 -8.04 25.26 8.33
CA SER A 667 -7.95 23.96 9.00
C SER A 667 -9.25 23.55 9.73
N ASP A 668 -9.60 22.27 9.76
CA ASP A 668 -10.72 21.77 10.57
C ASP A 668 -10.39 21.68 12.07
N LEU A 669 -9.11 21.86 12.44
CA LEU A 669 -8.65 21.98 13.82
C LEU A 669 -8.83 23.39 14.41
N ASP A 670 -9.38 24.33 13.64
CA ASP A 670 -9.74 25.64 14.15
C ASP A 670 -10.82 25.51 15.26
N PRO A 671 -10.72 26.24 16.39
CA PRO A 671 -11.66 26.10 17.52
C PRO A 671 -13.14 26.27 17.14
N ALA A 672 -13.43 27.07 16.11
CA ALA A 672 -14.79 27.31 15.61
C ALA A 672 -15.38 26.13 14.80
N LYS A 673 -14.54 25.20 14.33
CA LYS A 673 -14.93 24.06 13.48
C LYS A 673 -14.79 22.72 14.18
N TYR A 674 -14.05 22.69 15.30
CA TYR A 674 -13.75 21.49 16.07
C TYR A 674 -15.00 20.74 16.54
N GLU A 675 -16.01 21.43 17.08
CA GLU A 675 -17.26 20.79 17.54
C GLU A 675 -18.00 20.06 16.41
N ARG A 676 -18.06 20.66 15.22
CA ARG A 676 -18.63 20.02 14.03
C ARG A 676 -17.82 18.80 13.63
N PHE A 677 -16.50 18.93 13.55
CA PHE A 677 -15.60 17.84 13.18
C PHE A 677 -15.73 16.64 14.13
N VAL A 678 -15.76 16.88 15.45
CA VAL A 678 -16.02 15.83 16.45
C VAL A 678 -17.40 15.20 16.28
N SER A 679 -18.42 15.99 15.94
CA SER A 679 -19.75 15.47 15.67
C SER A 679 -19.80 14.59 14.41
N GLU A 680 -19.06 14.94 13.35
CA GLU A 680 -18.95 14.13 12.12
C GLU A 680 -18.17 12.82 12.38
N ILE A 681 -17.11 12.86 13.20
CA ILE A 681 -16.39 11.65 13.66
C ILE A 681 -17.37 10.68 14.36
N ARG A 682 -18.11 11.16 15.35
CA ARG A 682 -19.07 10.31 16.10
C ARG A 682 -20.14 9.69 15.20
N ARG A 683 -20.56 10.40 14.14
CA ARG A 683 -21.50 9.85 13.15
C ARG A 683 -20.86 8.74 12.33
N MET A 684 -19.62 8.92 11.88
CA MET A 684 -18.88 7.87 11.16
C MET A 684 -18.70 6.62 12.03
N GLU A 685 -18.29 6.77 13.29
CA GLU A 685 -18.16 5.67 14.26
C GLU A 685 -19.49 4.94 14.46
N ALA A 686 -20.58 5.67 14.68
CA ALA A 686 -21.91 5.08 14.89
C ALA A 686 -22.46 4.37 13.64
N ARG A 687 -22.14 4.86 12.44
CA ARG A 687 -22.69 4.34 11.18
C ARG A 687 -21.90 3.15 10.63
N TRP A 688 -20.59 3.14 10.84
CA TRP A 688 -19.65 2.19 10.24
C TRP A 688 -18.83 1.44 11.30
N GLU A 689 -19.46 1.13 12.44
CA GLU A 689 -18.86 0.36 13.52
C GLU A 689 -18.20 -0.93 12.99
N GLY A 690 -16.94 -1.17 13.37
CA GLY A 690 -16.17 -2.35 12.98
C GLY A 690 -15.45 -2.26 11.63
N TRP A 691 -15.65 -1.19 10.85
CA TRP A 691 -15.01 -1.02 9.53
C TRP A 691 -13.63 -0.36 9.59
N PHE A 692 -13.34 0.41 10.64
CA PHE A 692 -12.10 1.18 10.74
C PHE A 692 -10.91 0.33 11.23
N GLU A 693 -11.19 -0.82 11.84
CA GLU A 693 -10.21 -1.73 12.39
C GLU A 693 -9.55 -2.59 11.29
N ARG A 694 -10.23 -2.76 10.15
CA ARG A 694 -9.81 -3.65 9.05
C ARG A 694 -10.15 -3.03 7.68
N ASP A 695 -9.20 -2.29 7.13
CA ASP A 695 -9.24 -1.84 5.74
C ASP A 695 -8.64 -2.91 4.81
N PRO A 696 -9.40 -3.45 3.82
CA PRO A 696 -8.89 -4.45 2.88
C PRO A 696 -7.68 -3.99 2.06
N ALA A 697 -7.54 -2.69 1.81
CA ALA A 697 -6.42 -2.11 1.07
C ALA A 697 -5.16 -1.88 1.94
N TYR A 698 -5.20 -2.20 3.25
CA TYR A 698 -4.12 -1.90 4.19
C TYR A 698 -3.87 -3.02 5.22
N ASN A 699 -2.72 -3.69 5.07
CA ASN A 699 -2.36 -4.89 5.81
C ASN A 699 -2.40 -4.71 7.35
N PRO A 700 -2.90 -5.70 8.12
CA PRO A 700 -2.99 -5.64 9.58
C PRO A 700 -1.64 -5.54 10.31
N ASN A 701 -0.54 -5.91 9.66
CA ASN A 701 0.83 -5.75 10.19
C ASN A 701 1.37 -4.33 10.04
N LEU A 702 0.60 -3.42 9.42
CA LEU A 702 0.94 -2.00 9.28
C LEU A 702 0.13 -1.11 10.23
N SER A 703 0.79 -0.09 10.76
CA SER A 703 0.25 0.84 11.75
C SER A 703 -0.79 1.77 11.15
N LEU A 704 -1.88 1.97 11.91
CA LEU A 704 -2.90 3.00 11.66
C LEU A 704 -2.66 4.29 12.47
N SER A 705 -1.60 4.32 13.31
CA SER A 705 -1.31 5.48 14.15
C SER A 705 -0.90 6.70 13.32
N CYS A 706 -1.39 7.87 13.73
CA CYS A 706 -0.97 9.17 13.17
C CYS A 706 0.38 9.65 13.71
N GLU A 707 0.94 9.01 14.74
CA GLU A 707 2.24 9.36 15.31
C GLU A 707 3.40 8.87 14.44
N VAL A 708 3.14 7.88 13.58
CA VAL A 708 4.12 7.31 12.65
C VAL A 708 3.64 7.51 11.22
N ARG A 709 4.56 7.35 10.27
CA ARG A 709 4.20 7.44 8.86
C ARG A 709 3.38 6.21 8.43
N PRO A 710 2.48 6.35 7.45
CA PRO A 710 1.85 5.20 6.81
C PRO A 710 2.89 4.18 6.34
N PHE A 711 2.51 2.91 6.31
CA PHE A 711 3.37 1.76 5.98
C PHE A 711 4.49 1.46 6.98
N THR A 712 4.44 2.02 8.19
CA THR A 712 5.28 1.59 9.32
C THR A 712 4.68 0.32 9.96
N LEU A 713 5.51 -0.56 10.52
CA LEU A 713 5.06 -1.75 11.25
C LEU A 713 4.12 -1.38 12.41
N ALA A 714 3.04 -2.14 12.57
CA ALA A 714 2.21 -2.11 13.76
C ALA A 714 2.90 -2.86 14.92
N SER A 715 2.83 -2.31 16.13
CA SER A 715 3.34 -2.94 17.35
C SER A 715 2.37 -2.69 18.51
N PRO A 716 1.53 -3.67 18.91
CA PRO A 716 1.40 -4.99 18.29
C PRO A 716 0.73 -4.93 16.91
N PRO A 717 0.90 -5.96 16.05
CA PRO A 717 0.09 -6.15 14.85
C PRO A 717 -1.41 -6.16 15.18
N ARG A 718 -2.24 -5.75 14.20
CA ARG A 718 -3.72 -5.75 14.34
C ARG A 718 -4.36 -7.11 14.04
N ILE A 719 -3.52 -8.13 13.93
CA ILE A 719 -3.86 -9.55 13.81
C ILE A 719 -2.96 -10.30 14.80
N GLY A 720 -3.48 -11.32 15.45
CA GLY A 720 -2.75 -12.10 16.43
C GLY A 720 -1.74 -13.05 15.79
N GLN A 721 -0.79 -13.47 16.61
CA GLN A 721 0.33 -14.31 16.20
C GLN A 721 -0.15 -15.69 15.80
N PHE A 722 -0.08 -15.95 14.49
CA PHE A 722 -0.61 -17.16 13.89
C PHE A 722 -1.98 -17.45 14.49
N GLU A 723 -2.85 -16.41 14.48
CA GLU A 723 -4.31 -16.58 14.52
C GLU A 723 -4.64 -17.56 13.42
#